data_AF-A0A3D3VZ53-F1
#
_entry.id   AF-A0A3D3VZ53-F1
#
_cell.length_a   1.000
_cell.length_b   1.000
_cell.length_c   1.000
_cell.angle_alpha   90.00
_cell.angle_beta   90.00
_cell.angle_gamma   90.00
#
_symmetry.space_group_name_H-M   'P 1'
#
loop_
_entity.id
_entity.type
_entity.pdbx_description
1 polymer ?
#
loop_
_entity_poly.entity_id
_entity_poly.type
_entity_poly.pdbx_seq_one_letter_code
_entity_poly.pdbx_strand_id
1 'polypeptide(L)'
;MGKYKKYSFVTAVALMLIFSSGKTSAIEYGMLGGKPANPDANVENSNSWFIYNLKPGEAKEDALEVMNLFEEPLEVLIYAADTTQSSSGGFALKQYSEPKTEVGSWVKFYPDSVPEDFADLFSQKEKKIIDFCATSRDDLEKYIKEKKLKEAKADDLEKWCAGVENVEVELESKEKLRIPFIFSVPEGADAGEHTGGILIQKKAAEDTLDSGGTNVKLTTRVGVRIYQTVPGEVIKKLTIANFSVLKNFSEFSFSDWFGEKKPKEYTVETVVNNEGNVSMEHENNLEIKNILYGSKVEKIERKFQVLKKDKFIANYSWQKPLFGYYAFTGEIKYKGADGDEVLKTDTVNLWVIPWREIGFSMLFLVLVGAAYYFWKKNRVKKYGGIGWDEYKVKKGETVLSLSEKFKVDWKVLIKTNKIKAPYLLEAGQVILVPPRQNKTASKKTMKAEIITEKIEKEELKKSGKPKKKMQDIEKKDDFLTKFAKKNTSRPDIVIENKPWNKYWIYGGAILAVIIIAIFSWIFFKPEKSEPAQSAASPAVEKAVSEPDEKEPEPEKEIGMGDLGIKVLNEGAPAGLAGKVKTALISGGYARAEAGNGKSKVSGNFIYYSEEKFKKHAEEIRDFLKAKNVVAEILEAKTEEQKSGDIVIILGE
;
A
#
# COMPACT_ATOMS: atom_id res chain seq x y z
N MET A 1 37.69 58.29 -9.82
CA MET A 1 37.67 56.95 -10.47
C MET A 1 36.26 56.36 -10.42
N GLY A 2 35.37 56.92 -11.23
CA GLY A 2 34.00 56.46 -11.39
C GLY A 2 33.73 56.39 -12.88
N LYS A 3 33.32 55.20 -13.36
CA LYS A 3 32.58 54.92 -14.61
C LYS A 3 32.64 53.44 -15.07
N TYR A 4 33.40 52.56 -14.40
CA TYR A 4 33.54 51.16 -14.84
C TYR A 4 32.72 50.10 -14.07
N LYS A 5 32.03 50.44 -12.97
CA LYS A 5 31.30 49.43 -12.15
C LYS A 5 29.86 49.13 -12.58
N LYS A 6 29.24 49.92 -13.48
CA LYS A 6 27.84 49.70 -13.89
C LYS A 6 27.66 48.76 -15.09
N TYR A 7 28.72 48.49 -15.86
CA TYR A 7 28.63 47.62 -17.04
C TYR A 7 29.03 46.16 -16.77
N SER A 8 29.66 45.85 -15.64
CA SER A 8 30.14 44.48 -15.33
C SER A 8 29.04 43.55 -14.84
N PHE A 9 27.94 44.06 -14.28
CA PHE A 9 26.85 43.21 -13.80
C PHE A 9 25.84 42.88 -14.92
N VAL A 10 25.63 43.81 -15.86
CA VAL A 10 24.71 43.62 -16.99
C VAL A 10 25.32 42.70 -18.06
N THR A 11 26.65 42.72 -18.25
CA THR A 11 27.34 41.79 -19.16
C THR A 11 27.46 40.37 -18.60
N ALA A 12 27.59 40.21 -17.28
CA ALA A 12 27.62 38.88 -16.65
C ALA A 12 26.26 38.16 -16.72
N VAL A 13 25.15 38.89 -16.58
CA VAL A 13 23.80 38.33 -16.69
C VAL A 13 23.42 38.05 -18.15
N ALA A 14 23.88 38.86 -19.10
CA ALA A 14 23.67 38.61 -20.52
C ALA A 14 24.51 37.42 -21.05
N LEU A 15 25.72 37.19 -20.55
CA LEU A 15 26.50 35.99 -20.92
C LEU A 15 25.97 34.70 -20.27
N MET A 16 25.31 34.77 -19.11
CA MET A 16 24.73 33.59 -18.46
C MET A 16 23.40 33.13 -19.10
N LEU A 17 22.71 34.04 -19.82
CA LEU A 17 21.48 33.73 -20.57
C LEU A 17 21.74 33.18 -21.98
N ILE A 18 22.97 33.24 -22.49
CA ILE A 18 23.31 32.74 -23.85
C ILE A 18 23.86 31.29 -23.82
N PHE A 19 24.16 30.73 -22.64
CA PHE A 19 24.67 29.35 -22.48
C PHE A 19 23.68 28.32 -21.93
N SER A 20 22.37 28.64 -21.92
CA SER A 20 21.31 27.70 -21.50
C SER A 20 20.35 27.30 -22.62
N SER A 21 20.77 27.40 -23.88
CA SER A 21 20.20 26.58 -24.96
C SER A 21 20.81 25.17 -24.92
N GLY A 22 20.62 24.49 -23.78
CA GLY A 22 20.59 23.03 -23.82
C GLY A 22 19.50 22.67 -24.83
N LYS A 23 19.83 21.88 -25.85
CA LYS A 23 18.81 21.27 -26.69
C LYS A 23 17.92 20.47 -25.76
N THR A 24 16.78 21.03 -25.36
CA THR A 24 15.64 20.24 -24.90
C THR A 24 15.18 19.46 -26.12
N SER A 25 15.83 18.34 -26.39
CA SER A 25 15.19 17.27 -27.14
C SER A 25 14.01 16.87 -26.26
N ALA A 26 12.81 17.33 -26.62
CA ALA A 26 11.63 16.62 -26.19
C ALA A 26 11.84 15.17 -26.60
N ILE A 27 11.75 14.24 -25.64
CA ILE A 27 11.57 12.83 -25.99
C ILE A 27 10.17 12.79 -26.59
N GLU A 28 10.10 12.96 -27.90
CA GLU A 28 8.87 12.74 -28.64
C GLU A 28 8.65 11.23 -28.59
N TYR A 29 7.66 10.81 -27.81
CA TYR A 29 7.17 9.43 -27.85
C TYR A 29 6.41 9.24 -29.16
N GLY A 30 7.13 9.19 -30.28
CA GLY A 30 6.61 8.56 -31.48
C GLY A 30 6.19 7.13 -31.12
N MET A 31 5.07 6.68 -31.65
CA MET A 31 4.53 5.34 -31.39
C MET A 31 4.28 4.63 -32.72
N LEU A 32 4.62 3.35 -32.80
CA LEU A 32 4.14 2.50 -33.89
C LEU A 32 2.66 2.18 -33.60
N GLY A 33 1.77 2.47 -34.53
CA GLY A 33 0.34 2.20 -34.41
C GLY A 33 -0.09 1.01 -35.24
N GLY A 34 -1.16 0.34 -34.79
CA GLY A 34 -1.82 -0.72 -35.54
C GLY A 34 -3.31 -0.75 -35.21
N LYS A 35 -4.16 -0.97 -36.22
CA LYS A 35 -5.61 -1.21 -36.02
C LYS A 35 -6.20 -2.03 -37.18
N PRO A 36 -7.38 -2.64 -37.00
CA PRO A 36 -8.16 -3.20 -38.10
C PRO A 36 -8.44 -2.16 -39.19
N ALA A 37 -8.23 -2.52 -40.46
CA ALA A 37 -8.50 -1.64 -41.59
C ALA A 37 -9.97 -1.62 -42.00
N ASN A 38 -10.73 -2.68 -41.69
CA ASN A 38 -12.14 -2.84 -42.05
C ASN A 38 -13.02 -3.12 -40.80
N PRO A 39 -13.17 -2.15 -39.88
CA PRO A 39 -13.97 -2.36 -38.67
C PRO A 39 -15.46 -2.52 -39.00
N ASP A 40 -16.13 -3.44 -38.31
CA ASP A 40 -17.58 -3.63 -38.41
C ASP A 40 -18.31 -2.69 -37.44
N ALA A 41 -19.11 -1.78 -37.97
CA ALA A 41 -19.85 -0.79 -37.18
C ALA A 41 -20.87 -1.42 -36.21
N ASN A 42 -21.28 -2.67 -36.43
CA ASN A 42 -22.23 -3.37 -35.56
C ASN A 42 -21.56 -4.15 -34.42
N VAL A 43 -20.24 -4.27 -34.45
CA VAL A 43 -19.47 -5.01 -33.44
C VAL A 43 -18.68 -4.01 -32.60
N GLU A 44 -18.97 -3.97 -31.31
CA GLU A 44 -18.26 -3.12 -30.36
C GLU A 44 -16.74 -3.44 -30.36
N ASN A 45 -15.91 -2.42 -30.27
CA ASN A 45 -14.43 -2.52 -30.26
C ASN A 45 -13.79 -3.08 -31.55
N SER A 46 -14.56 -3.30 -32.63
CA SER A 46 -14.04 -3.76 -33.94
C SER A 46 -13.07 -2.76 -34.59
N ASN A 47 -13.08 -1.50 -34.15
CA ASN A 47 -12.13 -0.46 -34.55
C ASN A 47 -10.73 -0.61 -33.91
N SER A 48 -10.63 -1.46 -32.88
CA SER A 48 -9.41 -1.65 -32.07
C SER A 48 -8.93 -3.09 -32.13
N TRP A 49 -9.85 -4.07 -32.24
CA TRP A 49 -9.54 -5.49 -32.23
C TRP A 49 -10.23 -6.20 -33.40
N PHE A 50 -9.62 -7.27 -33.87
CA PHE A 50 -10.28 -8.22 -34.76
C PHE A 50 -11.16 -9.15 -33.94
N ILE A 51 -12.45 -9.21 -34.26
CA ILE A 51 -13.45 -10.02 -33.55
C ILE A 51 -14.15 -10.88 -34.59
N TYR A 52 -14.00 -12.20 -34.45
CA TYR A 52 -14.45 -13.19 -35.42
C TYR A 52 -15.28 -14.30 -34.75
N ASN A 53 -16.23 -14.84 -35.50
CA ASN A 53 -17.10 -15.94 -35.10
C ASN A 53 -17.15 -17.01 -36.21
N LEU A 54 -15.97 -17.42 -36.68
CA LEU A 54 -15.83 -18.37 -37.79
C LEU A 54 -15.95 -19.83 -37.33
N LYS A 55 -16.47 -20.70 -38.19
CA LYS A 55 -16.53 -22.14 -37.97
C LYS A 55 -15.21 -22.83 -38.36
N PRO A 56 -14.97 -24.08 -37.92
CA PRO A 56 -13.85 -24.85 -38.42
C PRO A 56 -13.88 -24.97 -39.95
N GLY A 57 -12.75 -24.73 -40.61
CA GLY A 57 -12.61 -24.70 -42.06
C GLY A 57 -12.97 -23.37 -42.74
N GLU A 58 -13.59 -22.42 -42.03
CA GLU A 58 -13.89 -21.10 -42.59
C GLU A 58 -12.65 -20.19 -42.59
N ALA A 59 -12.57 -19.35 -43.61
CA ALA A 59 -11.52 -18.34 -43.77
C ALA A 59 -12.15 -16.96 -43.99
N LYS A 60 -11.44 -15.91 -43.54
CA LYS A 60 -11.84 -14.51 -43.71
C LYS A 60 -10.66 -13.68 -44.18
N GLU A 61 -10.89 -12.89 -45.22
CA GLU A 61 -9.98 -11.81 -45.62
C GLU A 61 -10.18 -10.59 -44.74
N ASP A 62 -9.07 -9.99 -44.31
CA ASP A 62 -9.07 -8.73 -43.58
C ASP A 62 -7.74 -7.99 -43.84
N ALA A 63 -7.56 -6.82 -43.22
CA ALA A 63 -6.32 -6.08 -43.33
C ALA A 63 -5.98 -5.34 -42.03
N LEU A 64 -4.68 -5.19 -41.80
CA LEU A 64 -4.10 -4.40 -40.73
C LEU A 64 -3.67 -3.03 -41.28
N GLU A 65 -4.12 -1.93 -40.69
CA GLU A 65 -3.55 -0.60 -40.93
C GLU A 65 -2.41 -0.37 -39.94
N VAL A 66 -1.18 -0.31 -40.44
CA VAL A 66 0.04 -0.02 -39.69
C VAL A 66 0.40 1.44 -39.91
N MET A 67 0.79 2.12 -38.84
CA MET A 67 1.07 3.56 -38.87
C MET A 67 2.40 3.85 -38.20
N ASN A 68 3.29 4.55 -38.92
CA ASN A 68 4.49 5.11 -38.34
C ASN A 68 4.16 6.52 -37.81
N LEU A 69 4.08 6.71 -36.49
CA LEU A 69 3.86 8.06 -35.93
C LEU A 69 5.17 8.79 -35.59
N PHE A 70 6.33 8.20 -35.89
CA PHE A 70 7.63 8.86 -35.74
C PHE A 70 7.87 9.86 -36.87
N GLU A 71 8.85 10.75 -36.66
CA GLU A 71 9.31 11.70 -37.68
C GLU A 71 10.38 11.13 -38.62
N GLU A 72 10.82 9.88 -38.38
CA GLU A 72 11.84 9.17 -39.15
C GLU A 72 11.28 7.88 -39.79
N PRO A 73 11.85 7.40 -40.90
CA PRO A 73 11.51 6.11 -41.47
C PRO A 73 11.91 4.96 -40.53
N LEU A 74 11.13 3.88 -40.52
CA LEU A 74 11.33 2.72 -39.66
C LEU A 74 11.22 1.41 -40.43
N GLU A 75 12.17 0.51 -40.18
CA GLU A 75 12.02 -0.91 -40.55
C GLU A 75 11.18 -1.63 -39.50
N VAL A 76 10.06 -2.19 -39.93
CA VAL A 76 9.05 -2.82 -39.07
C VAL A 76 8.87 -4.28 -39.45
N LEU A 77 8.86 -5.14 -38.43
CA LEU A 77 8.49 -6.55 -38.52
C LEU A 77 7.06 -6.73 -38.00
N ILE A 78 6.23 -7.37 -38.83
CA ILE A 78 4.83 -7.66 -38.55
C ILE A 78 4.63 -9.17 -38.55
N TYR A 79 4.01 -9.73 -37.52
CA TYR A 79 3.74 -11.16 -37.43
C TYR A 79 2.56 -11.44 -36.50
N ALA A 80 1.85 -12.54 -36.75
CA ALA A 80 0.84 -13.03 -35.81
C ALA A 80 1.46 -13.90 -34.72
N ALA A 81 0.87 -13.88 -33.52
CA ALA A 81 1.29 -14.64 -32.36
C ALA A 81 0.08 -15.13 -31.56
N ASP A 82 0.25 -16.27 -30.88
CA ASP A 82 -0.75 -16.76 -29.93
C ASP A 82 -0.70 -15.95 -28.63
N THR A 83 -1.77 -16.04 -27.84
CA THR A 83 -1.70 -15.61 -26.44
C THR A 83 -0.77 -16.48 -25.61
N THR A 84 -0.22 -15.87 -24.56
CA THR A 84 0.57 -16.53 -23.53
C THR A 84 0.19 -15.97 -22.17
N GLN A 85 0.50 -16.72 -21.12
CA GLN A 85 0.21 -16.32 -19.75
C GLN A 85 1.09 -15.13 -19.37
N SER A 86 0.49 -14.04 -18.93
CA SER A 86 1.27 -12.95 -18.34
C SER A 86 1.54 -13.22 -16.86
N SER A 87 2.61 -12.61 -16.32
CA SER A 87 2.98 -12.77 -14.91
C SER A 87 1.91 -12.30 -13.91
N SER A 88 0.90 -11.55 -14.36
CA SER A 88 -0.19 -11.04 -13.53
C SER A 88 -1.59 -11.42 -14.05
N GLY A 89 -1.69 -12.39 -14.96
CA GLY A 89 -2.99 -12.89 -15.45
C GLY A 89 -3.69 -12.02 -16.51
N GLY A 90 -2.94 -11.21 -17.26
CA GLY A 90 -3.46 -10.37 -18.33
C GLY A 90 -3.19 -10.92 -19.73
N PHE A 91 -3.81 -10.32 -20.74
CA PHE A 91 -3.54 -10.62 -22.15
C PHE A 91 -2.07 -10.32 -22.50
N ALA A 92 -1.32 -11.35 -22.85
CA ALA A 92 0.03 -11.24 -23.40
C ALA A 92 0.12 -12.09 -24.67
N LEU A 93 1.04 -11.73 -25.56
CA LEU A 93 1.30 -12.44 -26.80
C LEU A 93 2.71 -13.05 -26.77
N LYS A 94 2.83 -14.24 -27.36
CA LYS A 94 4.12 -14.90 -27.57
C LYS A 94 5.06 -14.02 -28.42
N GLN A 95 6.36 -14.18 -28.21
CA GLN A 95 7.38 -13.54 -29.02
C GLN A 95 7.53 -14.21 -30.40
N TYR A 96 8.13 -13.49 -31.36
CA TYR A 96 8.36 -13.98 -32.72
C TYR A 96 9.00 -15.37 -32.79
N SER A 97 9.98 -15.66 -31.91
CA SER A 97 10.73 -16.92 -31.90
C SER A 97 10.00 -18.08 -31.23
N GLU A 98 8.87 -17.83 -30.58
CA GLU A 98 8.10 -18.88 -29.91
C GLU A 98 7.20 -19.62 -30.90
N PRO A 99 6.96 -20.93 -30.71
CA PRO A 99 6.12 -21.71 -31.59
C PRO A 99 4.65 -21.25 -31.51
N LYS A 100 4.02 -21.19 -32.68
CA LYS A 100 2.62 -20.80 -32.88
C LYS A 100 1.79 -22.05 -33.15
N THR A 101 0.69 -22.22 -32.42
CA THR A 101 -0.19 -23.40 -32.53
C THR A 101 -1.67 -23.06 -32.58
N GLU A 102 -2.05 -21.81 -32.24
CA GLU A 102 -3.44 -21.34 -32.32
C GLU A 102 -3.53 -20.16 -33.31
N VAL A 103 -4.20 -19.06 -32.93
CA VAL A 103 -4.47 -17.86 -33.73
C VAL A 103 -3.25 -17.34 -34.48
N GLY A 104 -2.05 -17.40 -33.90
CA GLY A 104 -0.82 -16.96 -34.53
C GLY A 104 -0.45 -17.77 -35.78
N SER A 105 -0.86 -19.04 -35.85
CA SER A 105 -0.64 -19.93 -37.00
C SER A 105 -1.74 -19.82 -38.07
N TRP A 106 -2.87 -19.19 -37.72
CA TRP A 106 -4.07 -19.08 -38.58
C TRP A 106 -4.05 -17.84 -39.47
N VAL A 107 -3.11 -16.92 -39.24
CA VAL A 107 -2.92 -15.70 -40.03
C VAL A 107 -1.85 -15.92 -41.08
N LYS A 108 -2.16 -15.63 -42.34
CA LYS A 108 -1.20 -15.53 -43.44
C LYS A 108 -1.30 -14.15 -44.07
N PHE A 109 -0.16 -13.48 -44.19
CA PHE A 109 -0.07 -12.14 -44.78
C PHE A 109 0.18 -12.22 -46.28
N TYR A 110 -0.29 -11.20 -46.99
CA TYR A 110 -0.14 -11.08 -48.44
C TYR A 110 0.38 -9.70 -48.80
N PRO A 111 1.23 -9.56 -49.83
CA PRO A 111 1.58 -8.27 -50.39
C PRO A 111 0.33 -7.58 -50.98
N ASP A 112 0.33 -6.23 -51.00
CA ASP A 112 -0.74 -5.45 -51.62
C ASP A 112 -0.86 -5.69 -53.13
N SER A 113 0.23 -6.08 -53.79
CA SER A 113 0.26 -6.43 -55.20
C SER A 113 0.36 -7.94 -55.43
N VAL A 114 -0.44 -8.42 -56.38
CA VAL A 114 -0.29 -9.76 -56.98
C VAL A 114 0.83 -9.75 -58.03
N PRO A 115 1.38 -10.92 -58.42
CA PRO A 115 2.33 -10.98 -59.51
C PRO A 115 1.73 -10.37 -60.79
N GLU A 116 2.52 -9.56 -61.52
CA GLU A 116 2.05 -8.75 -62.65
C GLU A 116 1.31 -9.59 -63.71
N ASP A 117 1.83 -10.78 -63.98
CA ASP A 117 1.26 -11.76 -64.92
C ASP A 117 -0.19 -12.17 -64.60
N PHE A 118 -0.62 -12.04 -63.34
CA PHE A 118 -1.95 -12.42 -62.87
C PHE A 118 -2.81 -11.23 -62.41
N ALA A 119 -2.37 -9.98 -62.60
CA ALA A 119 -3.11 -8.78 -62.16
C ALA A 119 -4.50 -8.66 -62.81
N ASP A 120 -4.60 -9.02 -64.09
CA ASP A 120 -5.85 -9.10 -64.84
C ASP A 120 -6.81 -10.14 -64.21
N LEU A 121 -6.30 -11.32 -63.86
CA LEU A 121 -7.08 -12.39 -63.23
C LEU A 121 -7.56 -11.98 -61.84
N PHE A 122 -6.70 -11.35 -61.04
CA PHE A 122 -7.07 -10.83 -59.72
C PHE A 122 -8.19 -9.77 -59.81
N SER A 123 -8.14 -8.92 -60.84
CA SER A 123 -9.20 -7.94 -61.11
C SER A 123 -10.53 -8.60 -61.50
N GLN A 124 -10.50 -9.71 -62.24
CA GLN A 124 -11.70 -10.50 -62.56
C GLN A 124 -12.32 -11.15 -61.32
N LYS A 125 -11.51 -11.41 -60.29
CA LYS A 125 -11.91 -11.96 -58.98
C LYS A 125 -12.22 -10.87 -57.95
N GLU A 126 -12.60 -9.68 -58.41
CA GLU A 126 -12.95 -8.53 -57.56
C GLU A 126 -11.87 -8.13 -56.54
N LYS A 127 -10.60 -8.49 -56.79
CA LYS A 127 -9.48 -8.28 -55.86
C LYS A 127 -9.63 -9.00 -54.51
N LYS A 128 -10.36 -10.11 -54.47
CA LYS A 128 -10.48 -10.99 -53.29
C LYS A 128 -9.43 -12.09 -53.37
N ILE A 129 -8.62 -12.21 -52.33
CA ILE A 129 -7.49 -13.15 -52.26
C ILE A 129 -7.99 -14.60 -52.23
N ILE A 130 -9.03 -14.91 -51.46
CA ILE A 130 -9.66 -16.22 -51.35
C ILE A 130 -10.22 -16.66 -52.70
N ASP A 131 -10.99 -15.79 -53.37
CA ASP A 131 -11.60 -16.12 -54.68
C ASP A 131 -10.54 -16.28 -55.78
N PHE A 132 -9.45 -15.52 -55.69
CA PHE A 132 -8.31 -15.62 -56.58
C PHE A 132 -7.53 -16.92 -56.38
N CYS A 133 -7.24 -17.26 -55.14
CA CYS A 133 -6.52 -18.49 -54.77
C CYS A 133 -7.37 -19.76 -54.87
N ALA A 134 -8.69 -19.64 -54.94
CA ALA A 134 -9.59 -20.76 -55.25
C ALA A 134 -9.59 -21.16 -56.74
N THR A 135 -8.86 -20.45 -57.61
CA THR A 135 -8.77 -20.79 -59.03
C THR A 135 -8.08 -22.13 -59.22
N SER A 136 -8.71 -23.06 -59.95
CA SER A 136 -8.15 -24.40 -60.17
C SER A 136 -6.87 -24.35 -61.01
N ARG A 137 -5.99 -25.33 -60.83
CA ARG A 137 -4.75 -25.43 -61.62
C ARG A 137 -5.03 -25.50 -63.13
N ASP A 138 -6.07 -26.23 -63.53
CA ASP A 138 -6.48 -26.35 -64.93
C ASP A 138 -6.94 -24.99 -65.52
N ASP A 139 -7.69 -24.21 -64.74
CA ASP A 139 -8.13 -22.86 -65.15
C ASP A 139 -6.96 -21.89 -65.25
N LEU A 140 -5.98 -22.00 -64.36
CA LEU A 140 -4.75 -21.20 -64.39
C LEU A 140 -3.90 -21.52 -65.62
N GLU A 141 -3.69 -22.80 -65.92
CA GLU A 141 -2.94 -23.22 -67.10
C GLU A 141 -3.64 -22.76 -68.40
N LYS A 142 -4.98 -22.82 -68.43
CA LYS A 142 -5.77 -22.28 -69.53
C LYS A 142 -5.58 -20.77 -69.68
N TYR A 143 -5.65 -20.02 -68.57
CA TYR A 143 -5.44 -18.57 -68.56
C TYR A 143 -4.04 -18.19 -69.07
N ILE A 144 -2.98 -18.85 -68.59
CA ILE A 144 -1.58 -18.65 -69.00
C ILE A 144 -1.44 -18.84 -70.51
N LYS A 145 -2.05 -19.91 -71.04
CA LYS A 145 -2.05 -20.24 -72.47
C LYS A 145 -2.80 -19.20 -73.32
N GLU A 146 -3.98 -18.77 -72.87
CA GLU A 146 -4.81 -17.77 -73.57
C GLU A 146 -4.13 -16.39 -73.61
N LYS A 147 -3.53 -15.96 -72.49
CA LYS A 147 -2.80 -14.68 -72.38
C LYS A 147 -1.38 -14.73 -72.94
N LYS A 148 -0.90 -15.91 -73.35
CA LYS A 148 0.43 -16.13 -73.94
C LYS A 148 1.57 -15.67 -73.01
N LEU A 149 1.40 -15.89 -71.70
CA LEU A 149 2.40 -15.57 -70.69
C LEU A 149 3.53 -16.61 -70.79
N LYS A 150 4.73 -16.17 -71.15
CA LYS A 150 5.86 -17.08 -71.47
C LYS A 150 6.65 -17.50 -70.25
N GLU A 151 6.66 -16.69 -69.21
CA GLU A 151 7.48 -16.89 -68.00
C GLU A 151 6.65 -17.31 -66.78
N ALA A 152 5.37 -16.95 -66.75
CA ALA A 152 4.43 -17.30 -65.68
C ALA A 152 4.18 -18.80 -65.57
N LYS A 153 4.27 -19.34 -64.35
CA LYS A 153 3.87 -20.72 -64.02
C LYS A 153 2.72 -20.71 -63.03
N ALA A 154 1.89 -21.74 -63.08
CA ALA A 154 0.84 -21.96 -62.06
C ALA A 154 1.44 -22.01 -60.64
N ASP A 155 2.63 -22.61 -60.51
CA ASP A 155 3.36 -22.71 -59.24
C ASP A 155 3.72 -21.33 -58.63
N ASP A 156 3.90 -20.28 -59.45
CA ASP A 156 4.21 -18.94 -58.96
C ASP A 156 3.00 -18.34 -58.21
N LEU A 157 1.80 -18.60 -58.73
CA LEU A 157 0.56 -18.22 -58.05
C LEU A 157 0.30 -19.08 -56.82
N GLU A 158 0.49 -20.40 -56.91
CA GLU A 158 0.34 -21.30 -55.75
C GLU A 158 1.25 -20.86 -54.59
N LYS A 159 2.49 -20.47 -54.90
CA LYS A 159 3.45 -19.92 -53.93
C LYS A 159 2.97 -18.60 -53.33
N TRP A 160 2.43 -17.69 -54.13
CA TRP A 160 1.85 -16.43 -53.63
C TRP A 160 0.63 -16.70 -52.74
N CYS A 161 -0.24 -17.63 -53.14
CA CYS A 161 -1.45 -18.03 -52.42
C CYS A 161 -1.17 -18.71 -51.07
N ALA A 162 -0.01 -19.34 -50.89
CA ALA A 162 0.42 -19.85 -49.60
C ALA A 162 0.59 -18.75 -48.53
N GLY A 163 0.81 -17.50 -48.95
CA GLY A 163 1.05 -16.35 -48.08
C GLY A 163 2.35 -16.48 -47.28
N VAL A 164 2.59 -15.51 -46.40
CA VAL A 164 3.77 -15.47 -45.53
C VAL A 164 3.38 -15.33 -44.05
N GLU A 165 4.22 -15.81 -43.14
CA GLU A 165 3.95 -15.77 -41.70
C GLU A 165 4.33 -14.44 -41.03
N ASN A 166 5.16 -13.66 -41.72
CA ASN A 166 5.58 -12.34 -41.30
C ASN A 166 5.85 -11.45 -42.50
N VAL A 167 5.76 -10.15 -42.27
CA VAL A 167 6.02 -9.10 -43.25
C VAL A 167 7.08 -8.17 -42.68
N GLU A 168 8.07 -7.83 -43.49
CA GLU A 168 9.05 -6.80 -43.19
C GLU A 168 8.82 -5.64 -44.15
N VAL A 169 8.56 -4.46 -43.61
CA VAL A 169 8.28 -3.24 -44.39
C VAL A 169 9.08 -2.08 -43.84
N GLU A 170 9.56 -1.23 -44.74
CA GLU A 170 10.04 0.10 -44.40
C GLU A 170 8.84 1.04 -44.45
N LEU A 171 8.59 1.75 -43.34
CA LEU A 171 7.54 2.75 -43.24
C LEU A 171 8.17 4.13 -43.15
N GLU A 172 7.85 4.99 -44.10
CA GLU A 172 8.25 6.38 -44.11
C GLU A 172 7.68 7.14 -42.91
N SER A 173 8.27 8.30 -42.64
CA SER A 173 7.79 9.22 -41.60
C SER A 173 6.31 9.56 -41.78
N LYS A 174 5.51 9.38 -40.72
CA LYS A 174 4.04 9.63 -40.72
C LYS A 174 3.24 8.77 -41.73
N GLU A 175 3.84 7.73 -42.32
CA GLU A 175 3.17 6.86 -43.29
C GLU A 175 2.14 5.94 -42.63
N LYS A 176 1.11 5.60 -43.41
CA LYS A 176 0.16 4.53 -43.11
C LYS A 176 0.19 3.50 -44.22
N LEU A 177 0.35 2.24 -43.86
CA LEU A 177 0.39 1.12 -44.79
C LEU A 177 -0.71 0.11 -44.44
N ARG A 178 -1.41 -0.39 -45.47
CA ARG A 178 -2.38 -1.48 -45.34
C ARG A 178 -1.65 -2.79 -45.59
N ILE A 179 -1.87 -3.77 -44.72
CA ILE A 179 -1.28 -5.11 -44.83
C ILE A 179 -2.42 -6.13 -44.88
N PRO A 180 -2.73 -6.67 -46.07
CA PRO A 180 -3.73 -7.72 -46.24
C PRO A 180 -3.31 -9.02 -45.53
N PHE A 181 -4.30 -9.71 -44.96
CA PHE A 181 -4.10 -11.05 -44.43
C PHE A 181 -5.37 -11.90 -44.58
N ILE A 182 -5.17 -13.21 -44.62
CA ILE A 182 -6.25 -14.19 -44.46
C ILE A 182 -6.12 -14.81 -43.07
N PHE A 183 -7.26 -14.90 -42.39
CA PHE A 183 -7.42 -15.64 -41.14
C PHE A 183 -8.22 -16.92 -41.42
N SER A 184 -7.62 -18.09 -41.19
CA SER A 184 -8.20 -19.40 -41.51
C SER A 184 -8.30 -20.28 -40.28
N VAL A 185 -9.53 -20.67 -39.90
CA VAL A 185 -9.74 -21.59 -38.79
C VAL A 185 -9.55 -23.03 -39.27
N PRO A 186 -8.64 -23.83 -38.67
CA PRO A 186 -8.46 -25.23 -39.06
C PRO A 186 -9.71 -26.08 -38.86
N GLU A 187 -9.90 -27.13 -39.67
CA GLU A 187 -11.05 -28.06 -39.53
C GLU A 187 -11.11 -28.75 -38.16
N GLY A 188 -9.96 -28.99 -37.54
CA GLY A 188 -9.84 -29.60 -36.21
C GLY A 188 -9.85 -28.62 -35.03
N ALA A 189 -10.23 -27.35 -35.24
CA ALA A 189 -10.23 -26.36 -34.16
C ALA A 189 -11.28 -26.66 -33.08
N ASP A 190 -10.85 -26.68 -31.82
CA ASP A 190 -11.73 -26.86 -30.66
C ASP A 190 -12.80 -25.76 -30.59
N ALA A 191 -13.99 -26.11 -30.12
CA ALA A 191 -15.03 -25.13 -29.80
C ALA A 191 -14.61 -24.20 -28.64
N GLY A 192 -15.07 -22.96 -28.70
CA GLY A 192 -14.79 -21.92 -27.71
C GLY A 192 -13.95 -20.78 -28.27
N GLU A 193 -13.37 -20.01 -27.35
CA GLU A 193 -12.56 -18.84 -27.68
C GLU A 193 -11.16 -19.26 -28.15
N HIS A 194 -10.54 -18.47 -29.00
CA HIS A 194 -9.16 -18.57 -29.44
C HIS A 194 -8.61 -17.17 -29.55
N THR A 195 -7.51 -16.91 -28.87
CA THR A 195 -6.97 -15.57 -28.74
C THR A 195 -5.53 -15.49 -29.23
N GLY A 196 -5.22 -14.37 -29.85
CA GLY A 196 -3.89 -14.05 -30.32
C GLY A 196 -3.86 -12.63 -30.81
N GLY A 197 -2.88 -12.28 -31.61
CA GLY A 197 -2.82 -10.94 -32.17
C GLY A 197 -1.73 -10.78 -33.19
N ILE A 198 -1.79 -9.66 -33.90
CA ILE A 198 -0.76 -9.25 -34.85
C ILE A 198 0.12 -8.23 -34.17
N LEU A 199 1.40 -8.58 -34.02
CA LEU A 199 2.44 -7.76 -33.42
C LEU A 199 3.16 -6.96 -34.50
N ILE A 200 3.42 -5.70 -34.18
CA ILE A 200 4.15 -4.72 -34.97
C ILE A 200 5.32 -4.28 -34.09
N GLN A 201 6.55 -4.48 -34.56
CA GLN A 201 7.75 -4.12 -33.81
C GLN A 201 8.83 -3.54 -34.72
N LYS A 202 9.68 -2.67 -34.19
CA LYS A 202 10.90 -2.25 -34.89
C LYS A 202 11.82 -3.46 -35.08
N LYS A 203 12.45 -3.58 -36.25
CA LYS A 203 13.39 -4.67 -36.56
C LYS A 203 14.71 -4.49 -35.80
N ALA A 204 15.20 -3.26 -35.71
CA ALA A 204 16.30 -2.89 -34.82
C ALA A 204 15.76 -2.61 -33.42
N ALA A 205 16.33 -3.24 -32.40
CA ALA A 205 15.98 -2.97 -31.02
C ALA A 205 16.88 -1.85 -30.46
N GLU A 206 16.29 -0.98 -29.64
CA GLU A 206 16.91 0.25 -29.17
C GLU A 206 17.91 -0.07 -28.05
N ASP A 207 19.14 0.41 -28.19
CA ASP A 207 20.14 0.35 -27.13
C ASP A 207 19.87 1.50 -26.16
N THR A 208 19.32 1.19 -24.98
CA THR A 208 19.22 2.19 -23.90
C THR A 208 20.31 1.94 -22.86
N LEU A 209 21.14 2.97 -22.64
CA LEU A 209 22.09 3.01 -21.55
C LEU A 209 21.36 3.38 -20.27
N ASP A 210 21.20 2.43 -19.35
CA ASP A 210 20.83 2.78 -17.98
C ASP A 210 21.99 3.52 -17.31
N SER A 211 21.68 4.46 -16.42
CA SER A 211 22.64 5.29 -15.65
C SER A 211 23.66 4.50 -14.78
N GLY A 212 23.68 3.17 -14.89
CA GLY A 212 24.64 2.25 -14.27
C GLY A 212 25.52 1.46 -15.24
N GLY A 213 25.53 1.79 -16.55
CA GLY A 213 26.45 1.19 -17.54
C GLY A 213 26.09 -0.22 -18.01
N THR A 214 24.85 -0.67 -17.79
CA THR A 214 24.33 -1.92 -18.37
C THR A 214 23.54 -1.58 -19.64
N ASN A 215 23.94 -2.16 -20.78
CA ASN A 215 23.16 -2.06 -22.02
C ASN A 215 21.89 -2.89 -21.86
N VAL A 216 20.74 -2.23 -21.72
CA VAL A 216 19.43 -2.89 -21.78
C VAL A 216 18.87 -2.64 -23.17
N LYS A 217 18.56 -3.72 -23.89
CA LYS A 217 17.97 -3.64 -25.23
C LYS A 217 16.45 -3.57 -25.09
N LEU A 218 15.87 -2.41 -25.33
CA LEU A 218 14.42 -2.24 -25.26
C LEU A 218 13.81 -2.52 -26.64
N THR A 219 12.81 -3.39 -26.69
CA THR A 219 12.01 -3.62 -27.91
C THR A 219 10.56 -3.32 -27.61
N THR A 220 10.09 -2.15 -28.04
CA THR A 220 8.68 -1.80 -27.96
C THR A 220 7.92 -2.52 -29.08
N ARG A 221 6.82 -3.16 -28.71
CA ARG A 221 5.91 -3.87 -29.63
C ARG A 221 4.50 -3.37 -29.43
N VAL A 222 3.77 -3.20 -30.52
CA VAL A 222 2.34 -2.89 -30.49
C VAL A 222 1.57 -4.08 -31.05
N GLY A 223 0.55 -4.53 -30.32
CA GLY A 223 -0.23 -5.70 -30.69
C GLY A 223 -1.69 -5.33 -30.94
N VAL A 224 -2.21 -5.71 -32.10
CA VAL A 224 -3.64 -5.67 -32.40
C VAL A 224 -4.23 -7.04 -32.08
N ARG A 225 -5.20 -7.08 -31.16
CA ARG A 225 -5.77 -8.35 -30.66
C ARG A 225 -6.69 -8.98 -31.69
N ILE A 226 -6.69 -10.32 -31.71
CA ILE A 226 -7.62 -11.16 -32.44
C ILE A 226 -8.37 -12.03 -31.40
N TYR A 227 -9.69 -11.92 -31.41
CA TYR A 227 -10.60 -12.81 -30.68
C TYR A 227 -11.41 -13.61 -31.70
N GLN A 228 -11.24 -14.92 -31.72
CA GLN A 228 -11.98 -15.84 -32.58
C GLN A 228 -12.82 -16.78 -31.70
N THR A 229 -14.13 -16.83 -31.91
CA THR A 229 -15.01 -17.78 -31.22
C THR A 229 -15.48 -18.85 -32.19
N VAL A 230 -15.03 -20.09 -31.99
CA VAL A 230 -15.48 -21.26 -32.73
C VAL A 230 -16.79 -21.75 -32.12
N PRO A 231 -17.91 -21.81 -32.88
CA PRO A 231 -19.19 -22.28 -32.36
C PRO A 231 -19.12 -23.71 -31.82
N GLY A 232 -19.76 -23.95 -30.68
CA GLY A 232 -19.88 -25.28 -30.07
C GLY A 232 -20.27 -25.20 -28.60
N GLU A 233 -20.02 -26.27 -27.84
CA GLU A 233 -20.33 -26.32 -26.42
C GLU A 233 -19.43 -25.36 -25.62
N VAL A 234 -20.05 -24.44 -24.88
CA VAL A 234 -19.35 -23.43 -24.07
C VAL A 234 -19.22 -23.94 -22.64
N ILE A 235 -17.98 -24.20 -22.22
CA ILE A 235 -17.64 -24.66 -20.87
C ILE A 235 -17.20 -23.45 -20.06
N LYS A 236 -17.98 -23.11 -19.02
CA LYS A 236 -17.70 -22.01 -18.09
C LYS A 236 -17.43 -22.57 -16.70
N LYS A 237 -16.17 -22.66 -16.31
CA LYS A 237 -15.77 -23.21 -15.01
C LYS A 237 -14.54 -22.51 -14.46
N LEU A 238 -14.67 -21.90 -13.28
CA LEU A 238 -13.56 -21.32 -12.53
C LEU A 238 -13.24 -22.18 -11.32
N THR A 239 -11.97 -22.20 -10.93
CA THR A 239 -11.51 -22.81 -9.68
C THR A 239 -10.55 -21.85 -8.96
N ILE A 240 -10.55 -21.89 -7.63
CA ILE A 240 -9.56 -21.16 -6.83
C ILE A 240 -8.34 -22.07 -6.69
N ALA A 241 -7.24 -21.70 -7.33
CA ALA A 241 -6.00 -22.47 -7.30
C ALA A 241 -5.20 -22.23 -6.01
N ASN A 242 -5.19 -20.99 -5.51
CA ASN A 242 -4.50 -20.62 -4.29
C ASN A 242 -5.13 -19.39 -3.63
N PHE A 243 -5.05 -19.31 -2.31
CA PHE A 243 -5.38 -18.12 -1.54
C PHE A 243 -4.37 -17.98 -0.41
N SER A 244 -3.58 -16.90 -0.43
CA SER A 244 -2.48 -16.73 0.53
C SER A 244 -2.33 -15.28 0.99
N VAL A 245 -1.75 -15.11 2.18
CA VAL A 245 -1.43 -13.80 2.74
C VAL A 245 0.08 -13.73 2.94
N LEU A 246 0.74 -13.00 2.05
CA LEU A 246 2.18 -12.81 2.03
C LEU A 246 2.57 -11.61 2.89
N LYS A 247 3.67 -11.76 3.62
CA LYS A 247 4.22 -10.72 4.48
C LYS A 247 5.38 -10.03 3.77
N ASN A 248 5.18 -8.80 3.31
CA ASN A 248 6.17 -8.05 2.53
C ASN A 248 7.09 -7.18 3.39
N PHE A 249 7.52 -7.67 4.55
CA PHE A 249 8.49 -7.00 5.41
C PHE A 249 9.32 -7.99 6.21
N SER A 250 10.58 -7.63 6.47
CA SER A 250 11.53 -8.44 7.24
C SER A 250 10.99 -8.74 8.64
N GLU A 251 11.40 -9.90 9.17
CA GLU A 251 11.28 -10.14 10.59
C GLU A 251 12.08 -9.11 11.37
N PHE A 252 11.63 -8.88 12.61
CA PHE A 252 12.13 -7.85 13.51
C PHE A 252 13.66 -7.65 13.45
N SER A 253 14.10 -6.45 13.05
CA SER A 253 15.49 -6.01 13.16
C SER A 253 15.60 -4.88 14.19
N PHE A 254 16.52 -5.01 15.15
CA PHE A 254 16.83 -3.96 16.13
C PHE A 254 17.38 -2.68 15.47
N SER A 255 17.97 -2.77 14.28
CA SER A 255 18.42 -1.59 13.52
C SER A 255 17.27 -0.71 13.04
N ASP A 256 16.14 -1.33 12.67
CA ASP A 256 14.97 -0.64 12.11
C ASP A 256 14.15 0.07 13.19
N TRP A 257 14.49 -0.16 14.47
CA TRP A 257 13.86 0.50 15.61
C TRP A 257 14.07 2.03 15.60
N PHE A 258 15.20 2.48 15.06
CA PHE A 258 15.55 3.91 14.92
C PHE A 258 15.52 4.37 13.45
N GLY A 259 15.08 3.51 12.53
CA GLY A 259 15.03 3.78 11.09
C GLY A 259 13.69 4.34 10.61
N GLU A 260 13.60 4.62 9.30
CA GLU A 260 12.38 5.14 8.68
C GLU A 260 11.19 4.17 8.75
N LYS A 261 9.99 4.72 8.90
CA LYS A 261 8.72 3.98 8.93
C LYS A 261 8.37 3.48 7.53
N LYS A 262 8.91 2.34 7.11
CA LYS A 262 8.31 1.63 5.98
C LYS A 262 6.95 1.07 6.41
N PRO A 263 5.88 1.28 5.62
CA PRO A 263 4.60 0.65 5.90
C PRO A 263 4.80 -0.88 5.92
N LYS A 264 4.28 -1.52 6.96
CA LYS A 264 4.24 -2.99 7.03
C LYS A 264 3.07 -3.44 6.16
N GLU A 265 3.39 -3.94 4.98
CA GLU A 265 2.39 -4.36 4.00
C GLU A 265 2.23 -5.87 4.01
N TYR A 266 0.97 -6.31 4.00
CA TYR A 266 0.62 -7.69 3.68
C TYR A 266 0.02 -7.70 2.27
N THR A 267 0.42 -8.66 1.45
CA THR A 267 -0.22 -8.90 0.15
C THR A 267 -1.14 -10.08 0.27
N VAL A 268 -2.43 -9.86 0.05
CA VAL A 268 -3.39 -10.94 -0.11
C VAL A 268 -3.40 -11.32 -1.58
N GLU A 269 -3.05 -12.57 -1.86
CA GLU A 269 -3.00 -13.14 -3.20
C GLU A 269 -4.15 -14.14 -3.36
N THR A 270 -4.95 -13.95 -4.40
CA THR A 270 -5.97 -14.91 -4.84
C THR A 270 -5.65 -15.35 -6.26
N VAL A 271 -5.45 -16.65 -6.46
CA VAL A 271 -5.19 -17.23 -7.79
C VAL A 271 -6.44 -17.95 -8.26
N VAL A 272 -6.99 -17.49 -9.38
CA VAL A 272 -8.18 -18.04 -10.03
C VAL A 272 -7.74 -18.73 -11.32
N ASN A 273 -8.15 -19.99 -11.50
CA ASN A 273 -7.86 -20.77 -12.70
C ASN A 273 -9.14 -20.91 -13.54
N ASN A 274 -9.02 -20.68 -14.84
CA ASN A 274 -10.11 -20.90 -15.79
C ASN A 274 -9.93 -22.26 -16.47
N GLU A 275 -10.81 -23.21 -16.15
CA GLU A 275 -10.86 -24.55 -16.76
C GLU A 275 -11.78 -24.61 -17.97
N GLY A 276 -12.47 -23.50 -18.26
CA GLY A 276 -13.36 -23.34 -19.40
C GLY A 276 -12.63 -23.11 -20.73
N ASN A 277 -13.41 -23.16 -21.80
CA ASN A 277 -12.95 -22.87 -23.17
C ASN A 277 -13.23 -21.43 -23.61
N VAL A 278 -13.79 -20.59 -22.74
CA VAL A 278 -14.04 -19.16 -22.99
C VAL A 278 -13.48 -18.29 -21.87
N SER A 279 -13.14 -17.04 -22.18
CA SER A 279 -12.76 -16.04 -21.20
C SER A 279 -13.95 -15.68 -20.32
N MET A 280 -13.70 -15.45 -19.04
CA MET A 280 -14.76 -15.20 -18.05
C MET A 280 -14.44 -14.00 -17.18
N GLU A 281 -15.46 -13.20 -16.93
CA GLU A 281 -15.45 -12.18 -15.89
C GLU A 281 -15.83 -12.78 -14.55
N HIS A 282 -15.17 -12.31 -13.49
CA HIS A 282 -15.48 -12.68 -12.12
C HIS A 282 -15.32 -11.50 -11.17
N GLU A 283 -16.08 -11.53 -10.08
CA GLU A 283 -15.93 -10.62 -8.95
C GLU A 283 -15.11 -11.30 -7.87
N ASN A 284 -14.04 -10.64 -7.43
CA ASN A 284 -13.16 -11.09 -6.36
C ASN A 284 -13.44 -10.25 -5.12
N ASN A 285 -14.12 -10.87 -4.15
CA ASN A 285 -14.56 -10.28 -2.91
C ASN A 285 -13.64 -10.75 -1.78
N LEU A 286 -12.85 -9.85 -1.22
CA LEU A 286 -11.99 -10.13 -0.07
C LEU A 286 -12.63 -9.55 1.19
N GLU A 287 -12.79 -10.39 2.20
CA GLU A 287 -13.24 -10.00 3.52
C GLU A 287 -12.10 -10.19 4.54
N ILE A 288 -11.80 -9.13 5.29
CA ILE A 288 -10.79 -9.09 6.33
C ILE A 288 -11.48 -8.77 7.65
N LYS A 289 -11.49 -9.72 8.58
CA LYS A 289 -12.18 -9.60 9.87
C LYS A 289 -11.20 -9.65 11.03
N ASN A 290 -11.24 -8.66 11.92
CA ASN A 290 -10.55 -8.74 13.20
C ASN A 290 -11.40 -9.54 14.20
N ILE A 291 -10.94 -10.74 14.55
CA ILE A 291 -11.65 -11.68 15.42
C ILE A 291 -11.71 -11.16 16.87
N LEU A 292 -10.73 -10.38 17.33
CA LEU A 292 -10.66 -9.93 18.73
C LEU A 292 -11.67 -8.84 19.07
N TYR A 293 -12.01 -7.98 18.10
CA TYR A 293 -12.89 -6.82 18.34
C TYR A 293 -14.23 -6.92 17.62
N GLY A 294 -14.47 -7.99 16.85
CA GLY A 294 -15.76 -8.40 16.27
C GLY A 294 -16.45 -7.43 15.29
N SER A 295 -15.98 -6.19 15.18
CA SER A 295 -16.76 -5.06 14.65
C SER A 295 -16.18 -4.40 13.40
N LYS A 296 -14.95 -4.73 12.99
CA LYS A 296 -14.35 -4.21 11.76
C LYS A 296 -14.17 -5.32 10.74
N VAL A 297 -15.06 -5.31 9.75
CA VAL A 297 -15.01 -6.14 8.55
C VAL A 297 -14.67 -5.19 7.40
N GLU A 298 -13.49 -5.37 6.82
CA GLU A 298 -13.11 -4.67 5.59
C GLU A 298 -13.50 -5.57 4.42
N LYS A 299 -14.36 -5.08 3.52
CA LYS A 299 -14.78 -5.77 2.30
C LYS A 299 -14.23 -5.05 1.09
N ILE A 300 -13.57 -5.79 0.21
CA ILE A 300 -12.98 -5.28 -1.02
C ILE A 300 -13.57 -6.09 -2.18
N GLU A 301 -14.29 -5.43 -3.07
CA GLU A 301 -14.92 -6.05 -4.24
C GLU A 301 -14.25 -5.51 -5.50
N ARG A 302 -13.73 -6.40 -6.35
CA ARG A 302 -13.03 -6.03 -7.59
C ARG A 302 -13.43 -6.96 -8.73
N LYS A 303 -13.63 -6.41 -9.93
CA LYS A 303 -13.97 -7.19 -11.13
C LYS A 303 -12.73 -7.43 -11.97
N PHE A 304 -12.56 -8.67 -12.41
CA PHE A 304 -11.44 -9.08 -13.24
C PHE A 304 -11.93 -10.01 -14.35
N GLN A 305 -11.13 -10.13 -15.40
CA GLN A 305 -11.32 -11.11 -16.46
C GLN A 305 -10.17 -12.11 -16.41
N VAL A 306 -10.49 -13.39 -16.59
CA VAL A 306 -9.50 -14.46 -16.76
C VAL A 306 -9.71 -15.12 -18.12
N LEU A 307 -8.63 -15.26 -18.89
CA LEU A 307 -8.67 -15.86 -20.22
C LEU A 307 -8.96 -17.37 -20.14
N LYS A 308 -9.42 -17.97 -21.25
CA LYS A 308 -9.61 -19.44 -21.33
C LYS A 308 -8.32 -20.17 -20.94
N LYS A 309 -8.44 -21.30 -20.25
CA LYS A 309 -7.29 -22.17 -19.89
C LYS A 309 -6.11 -21.42 -19.21
N ASP A 310 -6.38 -20.29 -18.56
CA ASP A 310 -5.37 -19.39 -17.97
C ASP A 310 -5.59 -19.18 -16.47
N LYS A 311 -4.59 -18.59 -15.80
CA LYS A 311 -4.59 -18.26 -14.39
C LYS A 311 -4.53 -16.75 -14.18
N PHE A 312 -5.45 -16.24 -13.38
CA PHE A 312 -5.45 -14.86 -12.93
C PHE A 312 -4.93 -14.73 -11.50
N ILE A 313 -3.99 -13.81 -11.26
CA ILE A 313 -3.43 -13.55 -9.93
C ILE A 313 -3.90 -12.17 -9.45
N ALA A 314 -4.84 -12.15 -8.53
CA ALA A 314 -5.33 -10.94 -7.90
C ALA A 314 -4.52 -10.61 -6.65
N ASN A 315 -3.72 -9.55 -6.71
CA ASN A 315 -2.97 -9.04 -5.56
C ASN A 315 -3.68 -7.86 -4.90
N TYR A 316 -3.74 -7.86 -3.56
CA TYR A 316 -4.25 -6.75 -2.76
C TYR A 316 -3.23 -6.38 -1.67
N SER A 317 -2.74 -5.14 -1.67
CA SER A 317 -1.85 -4.65 -0.62
C SER A 317 -2.66 -4.06 0.53
N TRP A 318 -2.51 -4.66 1.71
CA TRP A 318 -3.16 -4.23 2.95
C TRP A 318 -2.16 -3.46 3.84
N GLN A 319 -2.30 -2.12 3.86
CA GLN A 319 -1.30 -1.19 4.40
C GLN A 319 -1.58 -0.66 5.82
N LYS A 320 -2.63 -1.12 6.52
CA LYS A 320 -3.00 -0.59 7.85
C LYS A 320 -3.30 -1.69 8.88
N PRO A 321 -2.37 -2.62 9.14
CA PRO A 321 -2.60 -3.65 10.14
C PRO A 321 -2.53 -3.03 11.54
N LEU A 322 -3.69 -2.80 12.17
CA LEU A 322 -3.75 -2.55 13.61
C LEU A 322 -3.40 -3.85 14.35
N PHE A 323 -3.05 -3.75 15.64
CA PHE A 323 -2.89 -4.95 16.47
C PHE A 323 -4.17 -5.78 16.46
N GLY A 324 -4.06 -7.08 16.16
CA GLY A 324 -5.21 -7.95 16.12
C GLY A 324 -4.94 -9.36 15.64
N TYR A 325 -5.96 -10.21 15.78
CA TYR A 325 -6.04 -11.52 15.15
C TYR A 325 -7.01 -11.42 13.98
N TYR A 326 -6.51 -11.57 12.76
CA TYR A 326 -7.25 -11.31 11.53
C TYR A 326 -7.55 -12.61 10.80
N ALA A 327 -8.80 -12.76 10.36
CA ALA A 327 -9.24 -13.76 9.40
C ALA A 327 -9.38 -13.11 8.03
N PHE A 328 -8.80 -13.74 7.01
CA PHE A 328 -8.92 -13.39 5.61
C PHE A 328 -9.74 -14.46 4.91
N THR A 329 -10.78 -14.04 4.19
CA THR A 329 -11.63 -14.93 3.38
C THR A 329 -11.87 -14.30 2.02
N GLY A 330 -11.61 -15.05 0.96
CA GLY A 330 -11.93 -14.67 -0.40
C GLY A 330 -13.20 -15.36 -0.90
N GLU A 331 -13.96 -14.67 -1.72
CA GLU A 331 -15.12 -15.18 -2.43
C GLU A 331 -15.03 -14.74 -3.90
N ILE A 332 -15.14 -15.70 -4.82
CA ILE A 332 -15.17 -15.46 -6.26
C ILE A 332 -16.59 -15.69 -6.76
N LYS A 333 -17.22 -14.67 -7.35
CA LYS A 333 -18.53 -14.78 -8.01
C LYS A 333 -18.36 -14.72 -9.51
N TYR A 334 -18.99 -15.62 -10.25
CA TYR A 334 -18.94 -15.62 -11.72
C TYR A 334 -20.21 -16.23 -12.32
N LYS A 335 -20.42 -16.03 -13.62
CA LYS A 335 -21.53 -16.65 -14.37
C LYS A 335 -21.06 -17.96 -14.99
N GLY A 336 -21.47 -19.07 -14.40
CA GLY A 336 -21.25 -20.43 -14.89
C GLY A 336 -22.22 -20.81 -16.01
N ALA A 337 -22.31 -22.11 -16.30
CA ALA A 337 -23.25 -22.65 -17.30
C ALA A 337 -24.71 -22.62 -16.80
N ASP A 338 -24.92 -22.92 -15.52
CA ASP A 338 -26.26 -23.05 -14.90
C ASP A 338 -26.75 -21.77 -14.20
N GLY A 339 -25.97 -20.69 -14.24
CA GLY A 339 -26.30 -19.41 -13.61
C GLY A 339 -25.13 -18.80 -12.83
N ASP A 340 -25.45 -18.01 -11.81
CA ASP A 340 -24.44 -17.40 -10.95
C ASP A 340 -23.83 -18.46 -10.00
N GLU A 341 -22.52 -18.59 -10.00
CA GLU A 341 -21.75 -19.49 -9.15
C GLU A 341 -20.86 -18.71 -8.18
N VAL A 342 -20.63 -19.30 -6.99
CA VAL A 342 -19.83 -18.70 -5.93
C VAL A 342 -18.81 -19.69 -5.40
N LEU A 343 -17.53 -19.34 -5.50
CA LEU A 343 -16.42 -20.10 -4.92
C LEU A 343 -15.93 -19.39 -3.66
N LYS A 344 -15.66 -20.14 -2.60
CA LYS A 344 -15.13 -19.59 -1.35
C LYS A 344 -13.75 -20.16 -1.07
N THR A 345 -12.85 -19.33 -0.57
CA THR A 345 -11.54 -19.77 -0.11
C THR A 345 -11.63 -20.38 1.27
N ASP A 346 -10.61 -21.13 1.66
CA ASP A 346 -10.34 -21.39 3.07
C ASP A 346 -9.99 -20.08 3.80
N THR A 347 -10.23 -20.06 5.11
CA THR A 347 -9.90 -18.91 5.95
C THR A 347 -8.44 -18.93 6.35
N VAL A 348 -7.70 -17.86 6.03
CA VAL A 348 -6.32 -17.67 6.48
C VAL A 348 -6.32 -16.78 7.72
N ASN A 349 -5.75 -17.27 8.82
CA ASN A 349 -5.68 -16.54 10.08
C ASN A 349 -4.27 -16.03 10.38
N LEU A 350 -4.15 -14.78 10.81
CA LEU A 350 -2.86 -14.13 11.07
C LEU A 350 -2.89 -13.26 12.33
N TRP A 351 -1.82 -13.37 13.12
CA TRP A 351 -1.53 -12.45 14.22
C TRP A 351 -0.72 -11.24 13.73
N VAL A 352 -1.28 -10.04 13.91
CA VAL A 352 -0.56 -8.78 13.77
C VAL A 352 -0.16 -8.32 15.16
N ILE A 353 1.13 -8.43 15.52
CA ILE A 353 1.64 -8.08 16.86
C ILE A 353 2.49 -6.79 16.84
N PRO A 354 2.20 -5.80 17.70
CA PRO A 354 2.94 -4.54 17.83
C PRO A 354 4.17 -4.73 18.72
N TRP A 355 5.15 -5.52 18.26
CA TRP A 355 6.37 -5.83 19.03
C TRP A 355 7.12 -4.60 19.55
N ARG A 356 7.08 -3.49 18.81
CA ARG A 356 7.76 -2.24 19.16
C ARG A 356 7.10 -1.57 20.36
N GLU A 357 5.78 -1.40 20.31
CA GLU A 357 4.97 -0.79 21.35
C GLU A 357 5.02 -1.64 22.63
N ILE A 358 5.01 -2.97 22.49
CA ILE A 358 5.22 -3.91 23.59
C ILE A 358 6.62 -3.71 24.20
N GLY A 359 7.67 -3.63 23.38
CA GLY A 359 9.03 -3.44 23.87
C GLY A 359 9.23 -2.08 24.58
N PHE A 360 8.67 -0.99 24.06
CA PHE A 360 8.68 0.31 24.75
C PHE A 360 7.91 0.30 26.06
N SER A 361 6.75 -0.35 26.10
CA SER A 361 5.94 -0.47 27.30
C SER A 361 6.68 -1.27 28.39
N MET A 362 7.34 -2.36 27.99
CA MET A 362 8.18 -3.17 28.89
C MET A 362 9.38 -2.36 29.41
N LEU A 363 10.08 -1.63 28.54
CA LEU A 363 11.18 -0.77 28.95
C LEU A 363 10.72 0.32 29.93
N PHE A 364 9.58 0.95 29.66
CA PHE A 364 8.99 1.96 30.53
C PHE A 364 8.67 1.38 31.91
N LEU A 365 8.05 0.20 31.98
CA LEU A 365 7.77 -0.48 33.25
C LEU A 365 9.06 -0.80 34.04
N VAL A 366 10.11 -1.23 33.36
CA VAL A 366 11.43 -1.47 33.99
C VAL A 366 12.01 -0.17 34.55
N LEU A 367 11.93 0.94 33.82
CA LEU A 367 12.42 2.25 34.26
C LEU A 367 11.62 2.79 35.45
N VAL A 368 10.28 2.67 35.42
CA VAL A 368 9.42 3.05 36.55
C VAL A 368 9.71 2.19 37.77
N GLY A 369 9.87 0.88 37.59
CA GLY A 369 10.23 -0.04 38.67
C GLY A 369 11.59 0.30 39.29
N ALA A 370 12.59 0.60 38.46
CA ALA A 370 13.92 1.04 38.91
C ALA A 370 13.84 2.38 39.65
N ALA A 371 13.12 3.37 39.11
CA ALA A 371 12.92 4.67 39.75
C ALA A 371 12.24 4.53 41.11
N TYR A 372 11.19 3.70 41.20
CA TYR A 372 10.51 3.38 42.45
C TYR A 372 11.45 2.69 43.44
N TYR A 373 12.25 1.73 42.99
CA TYR A 373 13.24 1.04 43.81
C TYR A 373 14.28 2.01 44.38
N PHE A 374 14.87 2.88 43.55
CA PHE A 374 15.81 3.91 43.99
C PHE A 374 15.16 4.95 44.91
N TRP A 375 13.93 5.37 44.62
CA TRP A 375 13.17 6.28 45.46
C TRP A 375 12.90 5.68 46.84
N LYS A 376 12.46 4.42 46.91
CA LYS A 376 12.24 3.68 48.17
C LYS A 376 13.55 3.52 48.94
N LYS A 377 14.63 3.12 48.27
CA LYS A 377 15.97 3.02 48.87
C LYS A 377 16.45 4.35 49.45
N ASN A 378 16.26 5.46 48.74
CA ASN A 378 16.62 6.80 49.21
C ASN A 378 15.73 7.30 50.35
N ARG A 379 14.42 6.98 50.33
CA ARG A 379 13.49 7.29 51.43
C ARG A 379 13.86 6.55 52.71
N VAL A 380 14.22 5.27 52.62
CA VAL A 380 14.69 4.48 53.78
C VAL A 380 16.00 5.04 54.32
N LYS A 381 16.96 5.42 53.47
CA LYS A 381 18.19 6.09 53.93
C LYS A 381 17.92 7.42 54.63
N LYS A 382 17.01 8.25 54.12
CA LYS A 382 16.77 9.61 54.63
C LYS A 382 15.84 9.67 55.86
N TYR A 383 14.87 8.77 55.96
CA TYR A 383 13.83 8.79 57.00
C TYR A 383 13.75 7.50 57.82
N GLY A 384 14.63 6.52 57.59
CA GLY A 384 14.58 5.23 58.28
C GLY A 384 15.22 5.22 59.67
N GLY A 385 15.82 6.33 60.12
CA GLY A 385 16.49 6.41 61.43
C GLY A 385 17.70 5.48 61.56
N ILE A 386 18.26 5.02 60.44
CA ILE A 386 19.39 4.08 60.44
C ILE A 386 20.63 4.80 61.00
N GLY A 387 21.14 4.34 62.14
CA GLY A 387 22.29 4.95 62.85
C GLY A 387 21.92 6.12 63.77
N TRP A 388 20.64 6.32 64.09
CA TRP A 388 20.17 7.30 65.07
C TRP A 388 20.08 6.67 66.47
N ASP A 389 20.30 7.48 67.50
CA ASP A 389 20.27 7.06 68.90
C ASP A 389 18.89 7.33 69.52
N GLU A 390 18.50 6.52 70.51
CA GLU A 390 17.29 6.75 71.29
C GLU A 390 17.48 7.93 72.28
N TYR A 391 16.49 8.82 72.33
CA TYR A 391 16.48 9.98 73.20
C TYR A 391 15.13 10.12 73.91
N LYS A 392 15.18 10.26 75.22
CA LYS A 392 14.01 10.46 76.07
C LYS A 392 13.70 11.97 76.17
N VAL A 393 12.56 12.38 75.63
CA VAL A 393 12.08 13.76 75.60
C VAL A 393 11.94 14.31 77.02
N LYS A 394 12.47 15.50 77.28
CA LYS A 394 12.34 16.18 78.58
C LYS A 394 11.13 17.12 78.59
N LYS A 395 10.61 17.42 79.78
CA LYS A 395 9.48 18.35 79.96
C LYS A 395 9.79 19.71 79.33
N GLY A 396 8.95 20.16 78.40
CA GLY A 396 9.08 21.42 77.67
C GLY A 396 9.84 21.34 76.34
N GLU A 397 10.41 20.19 75.96
CA GLU A 397 11.07 20.03 74.66
C GLU A 397 10.02 19.86 73.54
N THR A 398 10.11 20.69 72.52
CA THR A 398 9.31 20.60 71.29
C THR A 398 10.12 19.98 70.15
N VAL A 399 9.45 19.51 69.11
CA VAL A 399 10.10 19.00 67.89
C VAL A 399 11.08 20.03 67.30
N LEU A 400 10.73 21.32 67.32
CA LEU A 400 11.59 22.42 66.87
C LEU A 400 12.85 22.55 67.73
N SER A 401 12.70 22.56 69.05
CA SER A 401 13.85 22.64 69.96
C SER A 401 14.81 21.44 69.82
N LEU A 402 14.27 20.24 69.57
CA LEU A 402 15.07 19.03 69.35
C LEU A 402 15.73 19.01 67.96
N SER A 403 15.02 19.50 66.94
CA SER A 403 15.54 19.70 65.58
C SER A 403 16.78 20.60 65.58
N GLU A 404 16.72 21.74 66.27
CA GLU A 404 17.85 22.66 66.42
C GLU A 404 18.99 22.04 67.22
N LYS A 405 18.67 21.42 68.36
CA LYS A 405 19.64 20.77 69.25
C LYS A 405 20.47 19.68 68.55
N PHE A 406 19.83 18.88 67.71
CA PHE A 406 20.44 17.78 66.99
C PHE A 406 20.83 18.13 65.54
N LYS A 407 20.69 19.40 65.13
CA LYS A 407 21.01 19.93 63.80
C LYS A 407 20.42 19.11 62.66
N VAL A 408 19.15 18.74 62.79
CA VAL A 408 18.41 17.96 61.79
C VAL A 408 17.13 18.68 61.45
N ASP A 409 16.74 18.68 60.17
CA ASP A 409 15.48 19.28 59.74
C ASP A 409 14.29 18.66 60.48
N TRP A 410 13.43 19.49 61.05
CA TRP A 410 12.30 19.07 61.87
C TRP A 410 11.35 18.12 61.13
N LYS A 411 11.21 18.23 59.80
CA LYS A 411 10.38 17.32 58.99
C LYS A 411 11.02 15.94 58.88
N VAL A 412 12.36 15.86 58.87
CA VAL A 412 13.08 14.58 58.91
C VAL A 412 12.89 13.92 60.27
N LEU A 413 13.00 14.67 61.37
CA LEU A 413 12.79 14.17 62.72
C LEU A 413 11.38 13.61 62.92
N ILE A 414 10.36 14.34 62.44
CA ILE A 414 8.95 13.91 62.46
C ILE A 414 8.74 12.65 61.62
N LYS A 415 9.19 12.65 60.36
CA LYS A 415 8.96 11.51 59.45
C LYS A 415 9.69 10.25 59.92
N THR A 416 10.86 10.40 60.51
CA THR A 416 11.65 9.29 61.07
C THR A 416 10.96 8.66 62.27
N ASN A 417 10.40 9.49 63.16
CA ASN A 417 9.72 9.06 64.37
C ASN A 417 8.21 8.86 64.23
N LYS A 418 7.66 9.02 63.02
CA LYS A 418 6.23 8.91 62.70
C LYS A 418 5.32 9.77 63.60
N ILE A 419 5.78 10.96 63.97
CA ILE A 419 5.02 11.89 64.84
C ILE A 419 3.86 12.48 64.03
N LYS A 420 2.62 12.40 64.54
CA LYS A 420 1.42 12.91 63.87
C LYS A 420 1.11 14.36 64.30
N ALA A 421 0.42 15.13 63.46
CA ALA A 421 -0.09 16.45 63.82
C ALA A 421 -1.01 16.34 65.06
N PRO A 422 -0.91 17.24 66.06
CA PRO A 422 -0.25 18.56 66.05
C PRO A 422 1.25 18.56 66.39
N TYR A 423 1.94 17.41 66.28
CA TYR A 423 3.37 17.23 66.54
C TYR A 423 3.79 17.49 67.99
N LEU A 424 2.89 17.20 68.93
CA LEU A 424 3.23 17.23 70.35
C LEU A 424 4.18 16.08 70.71
N LEU A 425 5.10 16.39 71.61
CA LEU A 425 5.96 15.42 72.26
C LEU A 425 5.61 15.34 73.73
N GLU A 426 5.42 14.14 74.25
CA GLU A 426 5.15 13.91 75.65
C GLU A 426 6.46 13.80 76.44
N ALA A 427 6.48 14.37 77.65
CA ALA A 427 7.63 14.23 78.53
C ALA A 427 7.85 12.75 78.87
N GLY A 428 9.04 12.22 78.58
CA GLY A 428 9.37 10.81 78.76
C GLY A 428 9.21 9.94 77.51
N GLN A 429 8.64 10.46 76.43
CA GLN A 429 8.54 9.77 75.13
C GLN A 429 9.94 9.49 74.58
N VAL A 430 10.16 8.27 74.08
CA VAL A 430 11.43 7.89 73.43
C VAL A 430 11.30 8.14 71.93
N ILE A 431 12.22 8.93 71.39
CA ILE A 431 12.33 9.22 69.96
C ILE A 431 13.75 8.95 69.48
N LEU A 432 13.91 8.61 68.20
CA LEU A 432 15.19 8.53 67.52
C LEU A 432 15.68 9.95 67.18
N VAL A 433 16.93 10.24 67.48
CA VAL A 433 17.64 11.47 67.12
C VAL A 433 18.99 11.12 66.49
N PRO A 434 19.53 11.93 65.57
CA PRO A 434 20.82 11.63 64.99
C PRO A 434 21.92 11.63 66.06
N PRO A 435 22.99 10.84 65.86
CA PRO A 435 24.03 10.67 66.86
C PRO A 435 24.71 11.99 67.13
N ARG A 436 25.03 12.26 68.41
CA ARG A 436 25.70 13.51 68.81
C ARG A 436 27.03 13.61 68.06
N GLN A 437 27.18 14.67 67.27
CA GLN A 437 28.45 14.98 66.62
C GLN A 437 29.51 15.31 67.69
N ASN A 438 30.23 14.30 68.17
CA ASN A 438 31.48 14.52 68.88
C ASN A 438 32.45 15.15 67.88
N LYS A 439 32.92 16.38 68.19
CA LYS A 439 33.86 17.16 67.36
C LYS A 439 35.17 16.42 67.00
N THR A 440 35.40 15.24 67.55
CA THR A 440 36.56 14.38 67.28
C THR A 440 36.46 13.56 65.98
N ALA A 441 35.25 13.24 65.49
CA ALA A 441 35.08 12.37 64.31
C ALA A 441 35.21 13.11 62.95
N SER A 442 34.81 14.38 62.89
CA SER A 442 34.95 15.22 61.69
C SER A 442 36.42 15.39 61.25
N LYS A 443 37.35 15.40 62.21
CA LYS A 443 38.80 15.47 61.94
C LYS A 443 39.37 14.17 61.35
N LYS A 444 38.75 13.00 61.59
CA LYS A 444 39.23 11.70 61.09
C LYS A 444 38.75 11.44 59.65
N THR A 445 37.51 11.84 59.34
CA THR A 445 36.95 11.72 57.99
C THR A 445 37.56 12.77 57.04
N MET A 446 37.77 14.01 57.48
CA MET A 446 38.50 15.01 56.68
C MET A 446 39.97 14.62 56.45
N LYS A 447 40.65 13.98 57.42
CA LYS A 447 42.02 13.49 57.19
C LYS A 447 42.04 12.33 56.19
N ALA A 448 41.09 11.40 56.24
CA ALA A 448 41.03 10.28 55.30
C ALA A 448 40.71 10.73 53.87
N GLU A 449 39.80 11.68 53.70
CA GLU A 449 39.42 12.22 52.38
C GLU A 449 40.55 13.08 51.76
N ILE A 450 41.25 13.87 52.58
CA ILE A 450 42.45 14.63 52.14
C ILE A 450 43.62 13.69 51.81
N ILE A 451 43.83 12.59 52.55
CA ILE A 451 44.89 11.62 52.25
C ILE A 451 44.58 10.87 50.95
N THR A 452 43.32 10.52 50.70
CA THR A 452 42.91 9.80 49.48
C THR A 452 43.05 10.69 48.25
N GLU A 453 42.65 11.97 48.34
CA GLU A 453 42.81 12.94 47.25
C GLU A 453 44.29 13.31 46.99
N LYS A 454 45.14 13.23 48.02
CA LYS A 454 46.59 13.48 47.90
C LYS A 454 47.34 12.29 47.28
N ILE A 455 46.91 11.05 47.56
CA ILE A 455 47.44 9.83 46.92
C ILE A 455 47.04 9.78 45.44
N GLU A 456 45.79 10.11 45.12
CA GLU A 456 45.29 10.13 43.72
C GLU A 456 45.96 11.24 42.88
N LYS A 457 46.27 12.40 43.49
CA LYS A 457 47.02 13.50 42.85
C LYS A 457 48.54 13.26 42.76
N GLU A 458 49.12 12.39 43.61
CA GLU A 458 50.52 11.97 43.49
C GLU A 458 50.72 10.85 42.46
N GLU A 459 49.75 9.94 42.32
CA GLU A 459 49.76 8.93 41.24
C GLU A 459 49.55 9.57 39.86
N LEU A 460 48.67 10.58 39.73
CA LEU A 460 48.50 11.33 38.48
C LEU A 460 49.73 12.19 38.08
N LYS A 461 50.63 12.50 39.01
CA LYS A 461 51.88 13.25 38.75
C LYS A 461 53.07 12.35 38.38
N LYS A 462 53.00 11.04 38.63
CA LYS A 462 54.06 10.07 38.27
C LYS A 462 53.92 9.47 36.86
N SER A 463 52.80 9.67 36.16
CA SER A 463 52.59 9.15 34.79
C SER A 463 52.54 10.28 33.75
N GLY A 464 53.65 10.99 33.56
CA GLY A 464 53.78 12.06 32.55
C GLY A 464 54.75 11.73 31.40
N LYS A 465 54.24 11.08 30.33
CA LYS A 465 54.67 11.15 28.88
C LYS A 465 56.08 10.60 28.49
N PRO A 466 56.42 10.31 27.18
CA PRO A 466 55.85 10.82 25.92
C PRO A 466 55.68 9.84 24.70
N LYS A 467 55.16 10.41 23.60
CA LYS A 467 54.91 9.92 22.21
C LYS A 467 56.10 9.20 21.51
N LYS A 468 55.85 8.15 20.69
CA LYS A 468 56.14 8.07 19.21
C LYS A 468 56.02 6.65 18.58
N LYS A 469 55.65 6.67 17.29
CA LYS A 469 55.72 5.66 16.19
C LYS A 469 54.78 4.44 16.28
N MET A 470 53.87 4.21 15.34
CA MET A 470 53.97 3.95 13.87
C MET A 470 54.33 2.50 13.57
N GLN A 471 53.49 1.90 12.71
CA GLN A 471 53.56 0.62 11.98
C GLN A 471 52.78 -0.58 12.53
N ASP A 472 52.11 -1.21 11.56
CA ASP A 472 51.44 -2.51 11.53
C ASP A 472 50.03 -2.58 12.10
N ILE A 473 49.03 -2.47 11.22
CA ILE A 473 48.14 -3.59 10.81
C ILE A 473 47.41 -3.11 9.54
N GLU A 474 48.17 -3.13 8.45
CA GLU A 474 47.65 -3.35 7.10
C GLU A 474 47.29 -4.85 7.04
N LYS A 475 46.04 -5.19 7.39
CA LYS A 475 45.38 -6.49 7.18
C LYS A 475 44.01 -6.48 7.86
N LYS A 476 43.06 -5.72 7.31
CA LYS A 476 41.63 -5.88 7.69
C LYS A 476 40.61 -5.56 6.60
N ASP A 477 41.06 -5.55 5.34
CA ASP A 477 40.16 -5.39 4.18
C ASP A 477 39.88 -6.70 3.42
N ASP A 478 40.25 -7.87 3.97
CA ASP A 478 39.99 -9.19 3.36
C ASP A 478 38.91 -10.04 4.08
N PHE A 479 38.16 -9.44 5.01
CA PHE A 479 37.08 -10.15 5.72
C PHE A 479 35.67 -9.70 5.32
N LEU A 480 35.51 -8.48 4.79
CA LEU A 480 34.21 -7.92 4.41
C LEU A 480 33.83 -8.15 2.93
N THR A 481 34.79 -8.57 2.10
CA THR A 481 34.60 -8.91 0.68
C THR A 481 34.28 -10.39 0.45
N LYS A 482 34.42 -11.25 1.46
CA LYS A 482 34.11 -12.70 1.38
C LYS A 482 32.69 -13.08 1.81
N PHE A 483 31.90 -12.17 2.36
CA PHE A 483 30.49 -12.39 2.71
C PHE A 483 29.47 -11.71 1.77
N ALA A 484 29.94 -10.90 0.81
CA ALA A 484 29.07 -10.16 -0.10
C ALA A 484 28.77 -10.89 -1.43
N LYS A 485 29.09 -12.18 -1.55
CA LYS A 485 28.85 -12.95 -2.79
C LYS A 485 28.35 -14.36 -2.49
N LYS A 486 27.06 -14.49 -2.11
CA LYS A 486 26.28 -15.70 -2.39
C LYS A 486 24.77 -15.44 -2.31
N ASN A 487 24.11 -15.66 -3.44
CA ASN A 487 22.67 -15.91 -3.66
C ASN A 487 21.65 -14.82 -3.30
N THR A 488 21.36 -14.04 -4.33
CA THR A 488 20.02 -13.84 -4.91
C THR A 488 19.09 -15.06 -4.78
N SER A 489 18.16 -15.02 -3.83
CA SER A 489 16.74 -15.38 -3.96
C SER A 489 16.05 -14.91 -2.67
N ARG A 490 15.07 -14.00 -2.76
CA ARG A 490 14.20 -13.72 -1.60
C ARG A 490 13.40 -15.00 -1.33
N PRO A 491 13.37 -15.53 -0.10
CA PRO A 491 12.44 -16.60 0.19
C PRO A 491 11.04 -16.01 0.25
N ASP A 492 10.17 -16.42 -0.67
CA ASP A 492 8.73 -16.28 -0.51
C ASP A 492 8.33 -17.14 0.70
N ILE A 493 8.18 -16.50 1.85
CA ILE A 493 7.70 -17.18 3.06
C ILE A 493 6.19 -17.35 2.89
N VAL A 494 5.81 -18.42 2.20
CA VAL A 494 4.44 -18.93 2.22
C VAL A 494 4.14 -19.35 3.66
N ILE A 495 3.19 -18.68 4.30
CA ILE A 495 2.75 -19.04 5.66
C ILE A 495 1.86 -20.29 5.54
N GLU A 496 2.51 -21.45 5.42
CA GLU A 496 1.82 -22.74 5.53
C GLU A 496 1.39 -22.94 6.99
N ASN A 497 0.17 -23.45 7.21
CA ASN A 497 -0.47 -23.63 8.52
C ASN A 497 0.36 -24.54 9.45
N LYS A 498 1.41 -24.00 10.06
CA LYS A 498 2.24 -24.70 11.05
C LYS A 498 1.75 -24.29 12.45
N PRO A 499 1.19 -25.22 13.25
CA PRO A 499 0.74 -24.91 14.60
C PRO A 499 1.95 -24.45 15.44
N TRP A 500 1.78 -23.35 16.17
CA TRP A 500 2.84 -22.73 16.96
C TRP A 500 3.49 -23.73 17.93
N ASN A 501 4.81 -23.63 18.07
CA ASN A 501 5.56 -24.45 19.01
C ASN A 501 5.07 -24.18 20.44
N LYS A 502 4.45 -25.18 21.08
CA LYS A 502 3.75 -25.07 22.37
C LYS A 502 4.60 -24.39 23.46
N TYR A 503 5.93 -24.51 23.40
CA TYR A 503 6.86 -23.88 24.34
C TYR A 503 6.79 -22.34 24.38
N TRP A 504 6.44 -21.66 23.29
CA TRP A 504 6.31 -20.18 23.28
C TRP A 504 5.03 -19.68 23.98
N ILE A 505 3.94 -20.45 23.88
CA ILE A 505 2.67 -20.14 24.55
C ILE A 505 2.82 -20.35 26.07
N TYR A 506 3.47 -21.46 26.48
CA TYR A 506 3.78 -21.69 27.90
C TYR A 506 4.80 -20.67 28.44
N GLY A 507 5.80 -20.28 27.65
CA GLY A 507 6.77 -19.25 28.05
C GLY A 507 6.14 -17.88 28.31
N GLY A 508 5.22 -17.45 27.44
CA GLY A 508 4.49 -16.19 27.62
C GLY A 508 3.53 -16.22 28.82
N ALA A 509 2.82 -17.32 29.02
CA ALA A 509 1.93 -17.51 30.17
C ALA A 509 2.70 -17.52 31.50
N ILE A 510 3.87 -18.18 31.55
CA ILE A 510 4.74 -18.19 32.72
C ILE A 510 5.28 -16.80 33.02
N LEU A 511 5.68 -16.03 31.99
CA LEU A 511 6.16 -14.66 32.19
C LEU A 511 5.05 -13.73 32.71
N ALA A 512 3.82 -13.87 32.20
CA ALA A 512 2.67 -13.10 32.67
C ALA A 512 2.31 -13.45 34.12
N VAL A 513 2.36 -14.74 34.50
CA VAL A 513 2.16 -15.17 35.89
C VAL A 513 3.26 -14.66 36.80
N ILE A 514 4.52 -14.64 36.36
CA ILE A 514 5.64 -14.08 37.13
C ILE A 514 5.47 -12.56 37.30
N ILE A 515 5.04 -11.84 36.26
CA ILE A 515 4.76 -10.39 36.34
C ILE A 515 3.59 -10.11 37.29
N ILE A 516 2.50 -10.88 37.21
CA ILE A 516 1.35 -10.76 38.12
C ILE A 516 1.75 -11.11 39.56
N ALA A 517 2.58 -12.13 39.77
CA ALA A 517 3.08 -12.52 41.09
C ALA A 517 4.01 -11.44 41.68
N ILE A 518 4.89 -10.85 40.88
CA ILE A 518 5.74 -9.73 41.29
C ILE A 518 4.88 -8.49 41.59
N PHE A 519 3.85 -8.21 40.78
CA PHE A 519 2.93 -7.11 41.00
C PHE A 519 2.09 -7.30 42.28
N SER A 520 1.56 -8.51 42.50
CA SER A 520 0.79 -8.87 43.69
C SER A 520 1.66 -8.83 44.96
N TRP A 521 2.91 -9.29 44.90
CA TRP A 521 3.86 -9.23 46.02
C TRP A 521 4.31 -7.80 46.37
N ILE A 522 4.33 -6.89 45.39
CA ILE A 522 4.67 -5.48 45.61
C ILE A 522 3.48 -4.68 46.15
N PHE A 523 2.25 -5.00 45.75
CA PHE A 523 1.06 -4.17 46.04
C PHE A 523 0.10 -4.73 47.11
N PHE A 524 0.06 -6.03 47.36
CA PHE A 524 -0.82 -6.62 48.37
C PHE A 524 -0.01 -7.36 49.44
N LYS A 525 0.19 -6.71 50.59
CA LYS A 525 0.57 -7.38 51.84
C LYS A 525 -0.68 -7.44 52.73
N PRO A 526 -1.08 -8.62 53.26
CA PRO A 526 -2.37 -8.74 53.93
C PRO A 526 -2.36 -8.01 55.27
N GLU A 527 -3.34 -7.14 55.47
CA GLU A 527 -3.67 -6.54 56.76
C GLU A 527 -4.82 -7.34 57.37
N LYS A 528 -4.69 -7.72 58.66
CA LYS A 528 -5.65 -8.55 59.39
C LYS A 528 -7.03 -7.89 59.41
N SER A 529 -8.07 -8.63 59.02
CA SER A 529 -9.47 -8.29 59.28
C SER A 529 -10.09 -9.28 60.25
N GLU A 530 -10.86 -8.75 61.20
CA GLU A 530 -11.78 -9.45 62.10
C GLU A 530 -13.09 -8.62 62.15
N PRO A 531 -14.25 -9.19 62.54
CA PRO A 531 -15.29 -9.54 61.59
C PRO A 531 -16.57 -8.70 61.69
N ALA A 532 -17.46 -8.99 60.74
CA ALA A 532 -18.71 -8.33 60.37
C ALA A 532 -19.74 -8.11 61.49
N GLN A 533 -20.59 -7.10 61.27
CA GLN A 533 -21.96 -7.07 61.80
C GLN A 533 -22.99 -6.78 60.69
N SER A 534 -24.07 -7.56 60.84
CA SER A 534 -25.29 -7.73 60.06
C SER A 534 -26.33 -6.65 60.37
N ALA A 535 -27.11 -6.23 59.37
CA ALA A 535 -28.55 -5.90 59.42
C ALA A 535 -28.99 -5.46 57.99
N ALA A 536 -29.73 -6.27 57.25
CA ALA A 536 -31.20 -6.41 57.24
C ALA A 536 -31.92 -5.38 56.32
N SER A 537 -32.59 -5.91 55.28
CA SER A 537 -33.61 -5.22 54.48
C SER A 537 -34.82 -4.81 55.33
N PRO A 538 -35.70 -3.95 54.77
CA PRO A 538 -36.97 -4.53 54.34
C PRO A 538 -37.46 -4.05 52.97
N ALA A 539 -38.32 -4.89 52.41
CA ALA A 539 -39.10 -4.71 51.19
C ALA A 539 -40.47 -4.11 51.51
N VAL A 540 -40.99 -3.25 50.63
CA VAL A 540 -42.40 -2.86 50.38
C VAL A 540 -42.36 -2.14 49.01
N GLU A 541 -43.26 -2.21 48.04
CA GLU A 541 -44.38 -3.05 47.63
C GLU A 541 -44.82 -2.45 46.26
N LYS A 542 -45.46 -3.26 45.40
CA LYS A 542 -45.95 -2.87 44.07
C LYS A 542 -47.01 -1.75 44.14
N ALA A 543 -46.96 -0.83 43.18
CA ALA A 543 -48.16 -0.24 42.61
C ALA A 543 -47.95 0.08 41.12
N VAL A 544 -48.96 -0.28 40.33
CA VAL A 544 -49.09 -0.15 38.88
C VAL A 544 -49.69 1.22 38.56
N SER A 545 -49.15 1.93 37.57
CA SER A 545 -49.90 2.89 36.76
C SER A 545 -49.20 3.12 35.41
N GLU A 546 -49.95 2.88 34.33
CA GLU A 546 -49.65 3.19 32.93
C GLU A 546 -49.88 4.70 32.64
N PRO A 547 -49.57 5.21 31.43
CA PRO A 547 -48.66 6.34 31.24
C PRO A 547 -49.38 7.69 31.06
N ASP A 548 -48.78 8.75 31.61
CA ASP A 548 -49.11 10.13 31.23
C ASP A 548 -48.17 10.61 30.12
N GLU A 549 -48.81 10.98 29.02
CA GLU A 549 -48.30 11.65 27.83
C GLU A 549 -47.67 13.00 28.24
N LYS A 550 -46.37 13.17 27.99
CA LYS A 550 -45.67 14.46 28.17
C LYS A 550 -45.32 15.06 26.82
N GLU A 551 -45.84 16.26 26.58
CA GLU A 551 -45.39 17.19 25.54
C GLU A 551 -43.85 17.35 25.53
N PRO A 552 -43.22 17.53 24.36
CA PRO A 552 -41.78 17.62 24.25
C PRO A 552 -41.26 18.93 24.86
N GLU A 553 -40.26 18.82 25.74
CA GLU A 553 -39.47 19.95 26.25
C GLU A 553 -38.76 20.70 25.09
N PRO A 554 -38.56 22.03 25.20
CA PRO A 554 -37.97 22.83 24.13
C PRO A 554 -36.50 22.43 23.90
N GLU A 555 -36.16 22.10 22.65
CA GLU A 555 -34.79 21.79 22.24
C GLU A 555 -33.83 22.94 22.57
N LYS A 556 -32.75 22.63 23.30
CA LYS A 556 -31.64 23.56 23.54
C LYS A 556 -31.04 24.00 22.20
N GLU A 557 -31.01 25.31 21.93
CA GLU A 557 -30.27 25.86 20.79
C GLU A 557 -28.77 25.47 20.87
N ILE A 558 -28.29 24.81 19.83
CA ILE A 558 -26.89 24.36 19.70
C ILE A 558 -26.05 25.56 19.27
N GLY A 559 -24.99 25.88 20.02
CA GLY A 559 -24.09 26.98 19.68
C GLY A 559 -23.18 26.65 18.48
N MET A 560 -22.85 27.66 17.66
CA MET A 560 -22.01 27.51 16.45
C MET A 560 -20.67 26.77 16.68
N GLY A 561 -20.07 26.91 17.87
CA GLY A 561 -18.79 26.28 18.21
C GLY A 561 -18.86 24.78 18.55
N ASP A 562 -20.05 24.25 18.80
CA ASP A 562 -20.25 22.85 19.17
C ASP A 562 -20.62 21.94 17.99
N LEU A 563 -21.00 22.53 16.84
CA LEU A 563 -21.31 21.82 15.60
C LEU A 563 -20.08 21.15 14.97
N GLY A 564 -20.15 19.83 14.78
CA GLY A 564 -19.16 19.05 14.05
C GLY A 564 -19.34 19.20 12.54
N ILE A 565 -18.53 20.04 11.90
CA ILE A 565 -18.58 20.28 10.45
C ILE A 565 -17.47 19.52 9.73
N LYS A 566 -17.79 18.82 8.64
CA LYS A 566 -16.77 18.21 7.76
C LYS A 566 -16.79 18.84 6.37
N VAL A 567 -15.62 19.19 5.85
CA VAL A 567 -15.42 19.72 4.51
C VAL A 567 -14.65 18.68 3.69
N LEU A 568 -15.32 18.07 2.71
CA LEU A 568 -14.76 17.01 1.87
C LEU A 568 -14.44 17.55 0.48
N ASN A 569 -13.22 17.31 0.01
CA ASN A 569 -12.86 17.56 -1.38
C ASN A 569 -13.14 16.33 -2.24
N GLU A 570 -13.99 16.47 -3.25
CA GLU A 570 -14.49 15.39 -4.13
C GLU A 570 -14.31 15.71 -5.62
N GLY A 571 -13.54 16.75 -5.96
CA GLY A 571 -13.29 17.15 -7.35
C GLY A 571 -12.72 18.56 -7.49
N ALA A 572 -12.85 19.39 -6.45
CA ALA A 572 -12.35 20.75 -6.45
C ALA A 572 -10.81 20.85 -6.39
N PRO A 573 -10.21 22.00 -6.80
CA PRO A 573 -8.77 22.22 -6.77
C PRO A 573 -8.13 21.90 -5.41
N ALA A 574 -6.96 21.26 -5.45
CA ALA A 574 -6.22 20.87 -4.26
C ALA A 574 -6.01 22.05 -3.30
N GLY A 575 -6.40 21.85 -2.03
CA GLY A 575 -6.31 22.87 -0.97
C GLY A 575 -7.57 23.73 -0.78
N LEU A 576 -8.61 23.61 -1.62
CA LEU A 576 -9.86 24.37 -1.44
C LEU A 576 -10.60 23.98 -0.16
N ALA A 577 -10.74 22.67 0.14
CA ALA A 577 -11.35 22.20 1.39
C ALA A 577 -10.63 22.72 2.64
N GLY A 578 -9.29 22.83 2.59
CA GLY A 578 -8.50 23.42 3.67
C GLY A 578 -8.77 24.93 3.85
N LYS A 579 -8.95 25.67 2.75
CA LYS A 579 -9.32 27.10 2.79
C LYS A 579 -10.73 27.29 3.36
N VAL A 580 -11.69 26.47 2.93
CA VAL A 580 -13.08 26.51 3.42
C VAL A 580 -13.15 26.17 4.90
N LYS A 581 -12.46 25.12 5.36
CA LYS A 581 -12.29 24.83 6.80
C LYS A 581 -11.76 26.04 7.56
N THR A 582 -10.69 26.66 7.07
CA THR A 582 -10.05 27.80 7.75
C THR A 582 -10.99 29.02 7.83
N ALA A 583 -11.79 29.24 6.78
CA ALA A 583 -12.82 30.27 6.78
C ALA A 583 -13.92 29.96 7.81
N LEU A 584 -14.40 28.71 7.90
CA LEU A 584 -15.43 28.30 8.87
C LEU A 584 -14.96 28.44 10.32
N ILE A 585 -13.73 28.04 10.62
CA ILE A 585 -13.12 28.25 11.95
C ILE A 585 -13.05 29.74 12.28
N SER A 586 -12.68 30.58 11.30
CA SER A 586 -12.64 32.04 11.48
C SER A 586 -14.04 32.67 11.64
N GLY A 587 -15.09 31.98 11.18
CA GLY A 587 -16.50 32.38 11.31
C GLY A 587 -17.20 31.86 12.58
N GLY A 588 -16.49 31.16 13.48
CA GLY A 588 -17.02 30.67 14.75
C GLY A 588 -17.28 29.16 14.84
N TYR A 589 -17.13 28.42 13.73
CA TYR A 589 -17.32 26.97 13.70
C TYR A 589 -16.04 26.23 14.10
N ALA A 590 -15.78 26.15 15.40
CA ALA A 590 -14.51 25.70 15.96
C ALA A 590 -14.16 24.23 15.67
N ARG A 591 -15.15 23.36 15.40
CA ARG A 591 -14.96 21.92 15.14
C ARG A 591 -14.98 21.55 13.65
N ALA A 592 -14.68 22.50 12.75
CA ALA A 592 -14.61 22.20 11.33
C ALA A 592 -13.36 21.38 10.97
N GLU A 593 -13.55 20.28 10.24
CA GLU A 593 -12.49 19.40 9.74
C GLU A 593 -12.46 19.39 8.21
N ALA A 594 -11.29 19.10 7.61
CA ALA A 594 -11.13 18.99 6.16
C ALA A 594 -10.61 17.59 5.83
N GLY A 595 -11.16 16.99 4.78
CA GLY A 595 -10.78 15.67 4.31
C GLY A 595 -10.98 15.53 2.80
N ASN A 596 -10.65 14.34 2.29
CA ASN A 596 -10.99 13.95 0.93
C ASN A 596 -12.21 13.05 1.01
N GLY A 597 -13.23 13.34 0.19
CA GLY A 597 -14.40 12.48 0.09
C GLY A 597 -14.12 11.30 -0.84
N LYS A 598 -15.07 10.37 -0.90
CA LYS A 598 -14.92 9.09 -1.61
C LYS A 598 -15.60 9.07 -2.98
N SER A 599 -16.42 10.07 -3.28
CA SER A 599 -17.19 10.16 -4.53
C SER A 599 -16.69 11.30 -5.42
N LYS A 600 -16.98 11.26 -6.72
CA LYS A 600 -16.84 12.42 -7.61
C LYS A 600 -18.22 13.03 -7.83
N VAL A 601 -18.39 14.29 -7.46
CA VAL A 601 -19.66 15.02 -7.59
C VAL A 601 -19.39 16.30 -8.37
N SER A 602 -20.33 16.69 -9.23
CA SER A 602 -20.27 17.95 -9.98
C SER A 602 -21.04 19.03 -9.22
N GLY A 603 -20.37 20.09 -8.77
CA GLY A 603 -20.94 21.13 -7.92
C GLY A 603 -20.69 20.98 -6.41
N ASN A 604 -21.07 22.01 -5.64
CA ASN A 604 -20.87 22.05 -4.18
C ASN A 604 -22.18 21.81 -3.43
N PHE A 605 -22.13 21.03 -2.37
CA PHE A 605 -23.31 20.64 -1.59
C PHE A 605 -23.06 20.76 -0.09
N ILE A 606 -24.10 21.08 0.66
CA ILE A 606 -24.12 21.11 2.13
C ILE A 606 -25.21 20.15 2.59
N TYR A 607 -24.80 19.12 3.33
CA TYR A 607 -25.68 18.11 3.89
C TYR A 607 -25.86 18.35 5.39
N TYR A 608 -27.09 18.25 5.88
CA TYR A 608 -27.39 18.23 7.32
C TYR A 608 -27.88 16.83 7.72
N SER A 609 -27.43 16.34 8.87
CA SER A 609 -27.72 14.98 9.33
C SER A 609 -29.08 14.80 10.01
N GLU A 610 -29.62 15.87 10.59
CA GLU A 610 -30.90 15.92 11.30
C GLU A 610 -31.55 17.30 11.10
N GLU A 611 -32.89 17.39 11.13
CA GLU A 611 -33.64 18.62 10.83
C GLU A 611 -33.24 19.82 11.73
N LYS A 612 -32.84 19.54 12.99
CA LYS A 612 -32.33 20.54 13.94
C LYS A 612 -31.08 21.29 13.45
N PHE A 613 -30.32 20.74 12.50
CA PHE A 613 -29.11 21.34 11.93
C PHE A 613 -29.34 22.14 10.65
N LYS A 614 -30.55 22.07 10.07
CA LYS A 614 -30.88 22.70 8.79
C LYS A 614 -30.69 24.21 8.81
N LYS A 615 -31.10 24.87 9.90
CA LYS A 615 -30.91 26.32 10.10
C LYS A 615 -29.43 26.72 10.05
N HIS A 616 -28.55 25.92 10.66
CA HIS A 616 -27.10 26.15 10.61
C HIS A 616 -26.51 25.85 9.21
N ALA A 617 -27.06 24.89 8.47
CA ALA A 617 -26.66 24.64 7.08
C ALA A 617 -26.99 25.84 6.17
N GLU A 618 -28.11 26.51 6.40
CA GLU A 618 -28.50 27.75 5.72
C GLU A 618 -27.55 28.91 6.06
N GLU A 619 -27.22 29.09 7.34
CA GLU A 619 -26.24 30.09 7.78
C GLU A 619 -24.85 29.86 7.16
N ILE A 620 -24.41 28.60 7.07
CA ILE A 620 -23.15 28.22 6.43
C ILE A 620 -23.19 28.50 4.92
N ARG A 621 -24.29 28.17 4.24
CA ARG A 621 -24.46 28.48 2.81
C ARG A 621 -24.31 29.97 2.55
N ASP A 622 -24.95 30.79 3.38
CA ASP A 622 -24.91 32.25 3.21
C ASP A 622 -23.52 32.81 3.53
N PHE A 623 -22.83 32.24 4.53
CA PHE A 623 -21.42 32.52 4.82
C PHE A 623 -20.48 32.17 3.65
N LEU A 624 -20.69 31.01 3.01
CA LEU A 624 -19.90 30.55 1.86
C LEU A 624 -20.19 31.36 0.59
N LYS A 625 -21.45 31.76 0.39
CA LYS A 625 -21.86 32.62 -0.71
C LYS A 625 -21.17 33.98 -0.65
N ALA A 626 -21.00 34.55 0.55
CA ALA A 626 -20.20 35.77 0.77
C ALA A 626 -18.70 35.60 0.46
N LYS A 627 -18.24 34.36 0.23
CA LYS A 627 -16.87 33.99 -0.18
C LYS A 627 -16.80 33.45 -1.61
N ASN A 628 -17.83 33.69 -2.43
CA ASN A 628 -17.96 33.21 -3.82
C ASN A 628 -18.00 31.68 -3.97
N VAL A 629 -18.43 30.95 -2.94
CA VAL A 629 -18.69 29.50 -3.04
C VAL A 629 -20.21 29.29 -3.00
N VAL A 630 -20.79 28.91 -4.13
CA VAL A 630 -22.23 28.60 -4.24
C VAL A 630 -22.39 27.11 -3.99
N ALA A 631 -23.23 26.75 -3.01
CA ALA A 631 -23.53 25.38 -2.65
C ALA A 631 -25.03 25.17 -2.42
N GLU A 632 -25.53 23.99 -2.80
CA GLU A 632 -26.92 23.59 -2.59
C GLU A 632 -27.08 22.83 -1.27
N ILE A 633 -28.21 23.01 -0.57
CA ILE A 633 -28.47 22.33 0.71
C ILE A 633 -29.36 21.12 0.48
N LEU A 634 -28.95 19.96 0.98
CA LEU A 634 -29.67 18.70 0.88
C LEU A 634 -29.70 17.98 2.24
N GLU A 635 -30.67 17.11 2.44
CA GLU A 635 -30.71 16.22 3.61
C GLU A 635 -29.72 15.05 3.41
N ALA A 636 -28.99 14.67 4.46
CA ALA A 636 -28.00 13.60 4.40
C ALA A 636 -28.64 12.20 4.23
N LYS A 637 -28.32 11.50 3.15
CA LYS A 637 -28.83 10.15 2.85
C LYS A 637 -27.79 9.05 2.99
N THR A 638 -26.52 9.34 2.76
CA THR A 638 -25.42 8.37 2.81
C THR A 638 -24.63 8.45 4.12
N GLU A 639 -23.89 7.39 4.46
CA GLU A 639 -23.00 7.35 5.64
C GLU A 639 -21.92 8.45 5.60
N GLU A 640 -21.47 8.85 4.40
CA GLU A 640 -20.51 9.95 4.23
C GLU A 640 -21.14 11.31 4.51
N GLN A 641 -22.37 11.53 4.06
CA GLN A 641 -23.15 12.74 4.32
C GLN A 641 -23.58 12.87 5.79
N LYS A 642 -23.70 11.74 6.50
CA LYS A 642 -24.00 11.67 7.95
C LYS A 642 -22.74 11.65 8.84
N SER A 643 -21.56 11.82 8.25
CA SER A 643 -20.29 11.68 8.98
C SER A 643 -19.96 12.87 9.92
N GLY A 644 -20.81 13.89 9.93
CA GLY A 644 -20.80 15.03 10.85
C GLY A 644 -22.21 15.61 10.99
N ASP A 645 -22.37 16.62 11.84
CA ASP A 645 -23.65 17.33 12.00
C ASP A 645 -24.02 18.06 10.70
N ILE A 646 -23.00 18.64 10.05
CA ILE A 646 -23.09 19.24 8.72
C ILE A 646 -21.87 18.81 7.88
N VAL A 647 -22.11 18.33 6.66
CA VAL A 647 -21.06 17.89 5.73
C VAL A 647 -21.11 18.73 4.46
N ILE A 648 -20.01 19.37 4.13
CA ILE A 648 -19.83 20.21 2.94
C ILE A 648 -18.99 19.43 1.94
N ILE A 649 -19.55 19.13 0.77
CA ILE A 649 -18.86 18.44 -0.31
C ILE A 649 -18.52 19.46 -1.41
N LEU A 650 -17.24 19.53 -1.78
CA LEU A 650 -16.73 20.41 -2.82
C LEU A 650 -16.38 19.58 -4.07
N GLY A 651 -17.24 19.65 -5.08
CA GLY A 651 -17.10 18.95 -6.36
C GLY A 651 -16.30 19.71 -7.41
N GLU A 652 -16.19 19.11 -8.59
CA GLU A 652 -15.49 19.64 -9.77
C GLU A 652 -16.22 20.84 -10.41
#